data_AF-A0A9D5AZK2-F1
#
_entry.id   AF-A0A9D5AZK2-F1
#
_cell.length_a   1.000
_cell.length_b   1.000
_cell.length_c   1.000
_cell.angle_alpha   90.00
_cell.angle_beta   90.00
_cell.angle_gamma   90.00
#
_symmetry.space_group_name_H-M   'P 1'
#
loop_
_entity.id
_entity.type
_entity.pdbx_description
1 polymer ?
#
loop_
_entity_poly.entity_id
_entity_poly.type
_entity_poly.pdbx_seq_one_letter_code
_entity_poly.pdbx_strand_id
1 'polypeptide(L)'
;MLPLPGESPKFAQLYIFDTDNEVQNRIEAIGNNPYIIPDTVKRLKLMLDKFNTHAKSFRMAADRLKNCSLPDLKLKLISDRSTDGKIYNHPTVLEVAALIVGDVDTGHKRDILLERQSGQLKRISEFHPSYLSYQYPLLFPYGEDGFRVGVLLRETNSKKPMKRNKLTIREWLAFRIQSRNNEAQTLLLSRRLRVSKYGNLNDGEQNANTQGSNKGNRVVLPSTYVGSRRFMEQLYFDGMAICSHFGFPDLFITFTCNPNWPEIQRLVAKNNLNSQDHPDIISRVFKIKFDELLCDLTKKHVLGRVVAYIYTIEFQKRGLPHSHILLFLHPCSKYPTPDDIDKIISAEIPTEQDDKPLYDLVKTHMIHGPCGIANRSSPCMKDGKCSKYFPKKFQPQTIVDQDGYPMYRRRETGNTVMKKQVQLDNRYVVPYNLYLLKKYQAHVNMEWCNQSTSIKYLFKYINKGYDRITAAVVQTESDGTSVIRNVDEIKQYLDCRYVSPSEACWRLFSFPIHGRSPAVERLYFHLEGDNSVNYTDYELIDEVLDKPSVKESMFTPWMEANKIYFEAQNLTYSQFLMKFVYDRRYRRWRPRKRGHTIGRLIWVPPSTGELYYLRMMLTVVKGPTCYEDIKFVDGKVQDSFRDACFHMGFLNDDNEYVAAINEAKDWGSGHFLRKLFVTMLLSGTVNRPRHVWEQTWRTLSDELQLSDTELKNLTLIEIENMMQSNRRRLHEFTCMPYLDSYVTKHVGNRLIYDELDYNAEKEQKNFKELFHALTGGRTAHSKFKIPVPTLDNLTCNIDKDTDHSQLLEATDVIIWDEAPMSHRHCFEALDKTLKDVISKKGFQNAIFGGKVVVFGGDFRQILPVVPRASRSDIVHASISSSYVWEYCQVLKLTKNMRLRHGRDNTSSDELAKFSKWILQVGDGKISEPNDGLVDIEIPKELLISNFEDPIRAIVDYTYPNLLEKFQDVTFLQGKAILASTIEVVDRINHYILDLIPGEEKEYLSFDSIDRTYTTYNESYEVLTPEFLSKLRTSGIPNHKIKLKVGTPIMLMRNLDQVYGLCNGTRLIVTRLANHVIEAKIMSRKNIGKIFYIPRMSMSPSDSPWPFKLIRRQFPIIVSYAMTINKSQGQSLDSVGLYLPTPVFSHGQLYVAISRVKSKSGLKILIHDKDNSPCSTTTNIVYKEVFEALG
;
A
#
# COMPACT_ATOMS: atom_id res chain seq x y z
N MET A 1 -24.01 -14.68 50.27
CA MET A 1 -25.36 -14.07 50.16
C MET A 1 -25.36 -12.63 50.62
N LEU A 2 -24.76 -12.32 51.79
CA LEU A 2 -24.33 -10.97 52.14
C LEU A 2 -23.00 -10.61 51.43
N PRO A 3 -22.61 -9.34 51.30
CA PRO A 3 -21.25 -8.92 50.92
C PRO A 3 -20.22 -9.18 52.04
N LEU A 4 -18.94 -8.96 51.74
CA LEU A 4 -17.86 -9.01 52.73
C LEU A 4 -17.86 -7.74 53.60
N PRO A 5 -17.33 -7.79 54.84
CA PRO A 5 -17.20 -6.60 55.69
C PRO A 5 -16.38 -5.51 55.00
N GLY A 6 -17.00 -4.35 54.77
CA GLY A 6 -16.40 -3.21 54.07
C GLY A 6 -16.58 -3.19 52.54
N GLU A 7 -17.26 -4.18 51.93
CA GLU A 7 -17.58 -4.15 50.50
C GLU A 7 -19.05 -3.79 50.21
N SER A 8 -19.29 -2.99 49.16
CA SER A 8 -20.63 -2.68 48.65
C SER A 8 -21.31 -3.91 48.00
N PRO A 9 -22.62 -4.11 48.20
CA PRO A 9 -23.38 -5.24 47.64
C PRO A 9 -23.43 -5.22 46.11
N LYS A 10 -23.34 -6.40 45.48
CA LYS A 10 -23.35 -6.60 44.02
C LYS A 10 -24.23 -7.79 43.61
N PHE A 11 -24.70 -7.78 42.37
CA PHE A 11 -25.52 -8.86 41.77
C PHE A 11 -26.73 -9.24 42.64
N ALA A 12 -26.90 -10.52 43.00
CA ALA A 12 -28.01 -10.99 43.84
C ALA A 12 -27.98 -10.45 45.28
N GLN A 13 -26.82 -10.01 45.80
CA GLN A 13 -26.70 -9.43 47.15
C GLN A 13 -27.58 -8.17 47.29
N LEU A 14 -27.79 -7.43 46.19
CA LEU A 14 -28.63 -6.22 46.12
C LEU A 14 -30.12 -6.48 46.39
N TYR A 15 -30.59 -7.74 46.44
CA TYR A 15 -31.96 -8.05 46.85
C TYR A 15 -32.08 -8.35 48.36
N ILE A 16 -30.94 -8.45 49.08
CA ILE A 16 -30.84 -9.05 50.42
C ILE A 16 -30.15 -8.12 51.43
N PHE A 17 -29.03 -7.50 51.06
CA PHE A 17 -28.25 -6.59 51.90
C PHE A 17 -28.57 -5.13 51.55
N ASP A 18 -28.76 -4.31 52.57
CA ASP A 18 -29.11 -2.88 52.46
C ASP A 18 -30.22 -2.62 51.41
N THR A 19 -31.39 -3.18 51.72
CA THR A 19 -32.62 -3.09 50.92
C THR A 19 -33.16 -1.66 50.78
N ASP A 20 -32.68 -0.75 51.63
CA ASP A 20 -33.32 0.53 51.90
C ASP A 20 -32.61 1.62 51.07
N ASN A 21 -31.28 1.54 50.94
CA ASN A 21 -30.51 2.30 49.95
C ASN A 21 -30.36 1.57 48.59
N GLU A 22 -31.09 0.48 48.36
CA GLU A 22 -30.90 -0.43 47.21
C GLU A 22 -30.88 0.28 45.83
N VAL A 23 -31.64 1.36 45.65
CA VAL A 23 -31.62 2.15 44.40
C VAL A 23 -30.26 2.81 44.19
N GLN A 24 -29.65 3.36 45.25
CA GLN A 24 -28.31 3.95 45.21
C GLN A 24 -27.24 2.86 45.06
N ASN A 25 -27.33 1.78 45.84
CA ASN A 25 -26.44 0.62 45.72
C ASN A 25 -26.44 0.02 44.29
N ARG A 26 -27.59 0.00 43.59
CA ARG A 26 -27.71 -0.41 42.18
C ARG A 26 -27.08 0.56 41.18
N ILE A 27 -27.05 1.87 41.48
CA ILE A 27 -26.37 2.89 40.67
C ILE A 27 -24.85 2.79 40.88
N GLU A 28 -24.41 2.71 42.14
CA GLU A 28 -23.00 2.64 42.51
C GLU A 28 -22.31 1.35 42.05
N ALA A 29 -23.02 0.22 42.04
CA ALA A 29 -22.52 -1.05 41.49
C ALA A 29 -22.18 -0.99 39.99
N ILE A 30 -22.64 0.03 39.26
CA ILE A 30 -22.35 0.28 37.84
C ILE A 30 -21.30 1.41 37.67
N GLY A 31 -20.90 2.04 38.78
CA GLY A 31 -20.06 3.24 38.83
C GLY A 31 -20.91 4.51 38.74
N ASN A 32 -20.67 5.47 39.65
CA ASN A 32 -21.47 6.69 39.81
C ASN A 32 -21.49 7.56 38.53
N ASN A 33 -22.51 7.32 37.70
CA ASN A 33 -22.74 7.97 36.43
C ASN A 33 -23.91 8.97 36.57
N PRO A 34 -23.67 10.29 36.43
CA PRO A 34 -24.68 11.32 36.69
C PRO A 34 -25.85 11.33 35.70
N TYR A 35 -25.81 10.49 34.66
CA TYR A 35 -26.90 10.34 33.69
C TYR A 35 -27.89 9.21 34.03
N ILE A 36 -27.69 8.45 35.11
CA ILE A 36 -28.63 7.40 35.54
C ILE A 36 -29.76 8.02 36.37
N ILE A 37 -31.00 7.95 35.87
CA ILE A 37 -32.19 8.51 36.53
C ILE A 37 -32.65 7.59 37.67
N PRO A 38 -32.57 7.99 38.96
CA PRO A 38 -32.86 7.09 40.08
C PRO A 38 -34.32 6.61 40.12
N ASP A 39 -35.27 7.43 39.68
CA ASP A 39 -36.69 7.04 39.61
C ASP A 39 -36.93 5.90 38.59
N THR A 40 -36.14 5.83 37.51
CA THR A 40 -36.22 4.71 36.56
C THR A 40 -35.72 3.42 37.21
N VAL A 41 -34.61 3.47 37.95
CA VAL A 41 -34.10 2.33 38.71
C VAL A 41 -35.10 1.88 39.78
N LYS A 42 -35.74 2.84 40.48
CA LYS A 42 -36.81 2.58 41.47
C LYS A 42 -38.04 1.90 40.85
N ARG A 43 -38.50 2.36 39.68
CA ARG A 43 -39.62 1.72 38.95
C ARG A 43 -39.29 0.31 38.47
N LEU A 44 -38.08 0.10 37.94
CA LEU A 44 -37.62 -1.23 37.51
C LEU A 44 -37.47 -2.20 38.69
N LYS A 45 -36.95 -1.74 39.84
CA LYS A 45 -36.93 -2.49 41.11
C LYS A 45 -38.34 -2.94 41.48
N LEU A 46 -39.29 -2.00 41.60
CA LEU A 46 -40.67 -2.28 42.00
C LEU A 46 -41.40 -3.22 41.03
N MET A 47 -41.12 -3.10 39.72
CA MET A 47 -41.66 -3.99 38.69
C MET A 47 -41.13 -5.42 38.87
N LEU A 48 -39.82 -5.61 39.06
CA LEU A 48 -39.24 -6.93 39.32
C LEU A 48 -39.70 -7.51 40.66
N ASP A 49 -39.72 -6.74 41.75
CA ASP A 49 -40.23 -7.21 43.06
C ASP A 49 -41.71 -7.65 42.96
N LYS A 50 -42.54 -6.94 42.18
CA LYS A 50 -43.97 -7.25 42.02
C LYS A 50 -44.24 -8.46 41.10
N PHE A 51 -43.43 -8.67 40.06
CA PHE A 51 -43.75 -9.63 39.00
C PHE A 51 -42.76 -10.80 38.85
N ASN A 52 -41.49 -10.64 39.20
CA ASN A 52 -40.46 -11.67 39.03
C ASN A 52 -40.45 -12.67 40.20
N THR A 53 -40.63 -13.97 39.91
CA THR A 53 -40.66 -15.02 40.94
C THR A 53 -39.31 -15.22 41.65
N HIS A 54 -38.19 -15.07 40.93
CA HIS A 54 -36.85 -15.18 41.51
C HIS A 54 -36.56 -14.00 42.44
N ALA A 55 -36.95 -12.77 42.07
CA ALA A 55 -36.83 -11.60 42.93
C ALA A 55 -37.59 -11.79 44.25
N LYS A 56 -38.85 -12.26 44.19
CA LYS A 56 -39.65 -12.58 45.39
C LYS A 56 -38.99 -13.63 46.28
N SER A 57 -38.38 -14.65 45.68
CA SER A 57 -37.63 -15.68 46.41
C SER A 57 -36.43 -15.09 47.16
N PHE A 58 -35.72 -14.13 46.56
CA PHE A 58 -34.65 -13.40 47.26
C PHE A 58 -35.18 -12.46 48.36
N ARG A 59 -36.35 -11.82 48.19
CA ARG A 59 -36.99 -11.02 49.26
C ARG A 59 -37.37 -11.90 50.45
N MET A 60 -38.03 -13.03 50.24
CA MET A 60 -38.33 -13.99 51.32
C MET A 60 -37.08 -14.48 52.06
N ALA A 61 -35.94 -14.60 51.37
CA ALA A 61 -34.66 -14.92 52.01
C ALA A 61 -34.11 -13.73 52.84
N ALA A 62 -34.26 -12.49 52.36
CA ALA A 62 -33.90 -11.27 53.08
C ALA A 62 -34.73 -11.07 54.35
N ASP A 63 -36.05 -11.24 54.26
CA ASP A 63 -36.97 -11.07 55.39
C ASP A 63 -36.72 -12.12 56.48
N ARG A 64 -36.37 -13.36 56.10
CA ARG A 64 -35.94 -14.40 57.04
C ARG A 64 -34.59 -14.10 57.68
N LEU A 65 -33.66 -13.49 56.95
CA LEU A 65 -32.35 -13.07 57.48
C LEU A 65 -32.45 -11.88 58.45
N LYS A 66 -33.43 -10.99 58.30
CA LYS A 66 -33.67 -9.88 59.26
C LYS A 66 -34.25 -10.34 60.61
N ASN A 67 -34.95 -11.49 60.64
CA ASN A 67 -35.81 -11.87 61.77
C ASN A 67 -35.31 -13.04 62.64
N CYS A 68 -34.19 -13.69 62.32
CA CYS A 68 -33.68 -14.84 63.09
C CYS A 68 -32.13 -14.94 63.05
N SER A 69 -31.50 -15.25 64.19
CA SER A 69 -30.07 -15.56 64.30
C SER A 69 -29.75 -16.99 63.84
N LEU A 70 -29.92 -17.27 62.54
CA LEU A 70 -29.68 -18.58 61.93
C LEU A 70 -28.30 -18.68 61.24
N PRO A 71 -27.57 -19.81 61.40
CA PRO A 71 -26.29 -20.01 60.73
C PRO A 71 -26.41 -20.44 59.25
N ASP A 72 -25.42 -19.99 58.45
CA ASP A 72 -24.98 -20.51 57.14
C ASP A 72 -26.07 -21.01 56.15
N LEU A 73 -26.93 -20.10 55.68
CA LEU A 73 -27.97 -20.42 54.67
C LEU A 73 -27.37 -20.75 53.28
N LYS A 74 -27.63 -21.97 52.80
CA LYS A 74 -27.33 -22.44 51.44
C LYS A 74 -28.57 -22.34 50.55
N LEU A 75 -28.40 -21.96 49.27
CA LEU A 75 -29.45 -22.00 48.25
C LEU A 75 -29.14 -23.12 47.24
N LYS A 76 -30.11 -23.98 46.93
CA LYS A 76 -29.95 -25.09 45.98
C LYS A 76 -31.04 -25.06 44.91
N LEU A 77 -30.62 -24.95 43.65
CA LEU A 77 -31.46 -25.21 42.48
C LEU A 77 -31.66 -26.73 42.33
N ILE A 78 -32.89 -27.15 41.99
CA ILE A 78 -33.23 -28.55 41.68
C ILE A 78 -33.41 -28.66 40.16
N SER A 79 -32.68 -29.58 39.54
CA SER A 79 -32.54 -29.67 38.07
C SER A 79 -33.77 -30.23 37.35
N ASP A 80 -34.50 -31.12 38.01
CA ASP A 80 -35.56 -31.92 37.42
C ASP A 80 -36.90 -31.57 38.06
N ARG A 81 -37.78 -30.93 37.27
CA ARG A 81 -39.22 -30.92 37.58
C ARG A 81 -39.88 -32.14 36.96
N SER A 82 -40.64 -32.88 37.77
CA SER A 82 -41.45 -34.02 37.35
C SER A 82 -42.73 -33.62 36.59
N THR A 83 -43.06 -32.33 36.57
CA THR A 83 -44.30 -31.78 35.99
C THR A 83 -44.02 -30.95 34.73
N ASP A 84 -45.02 -30.90 33.82
CA ASP A 84 -44.84 -30.32 32.49
C ASP A 84 -45.24 -28.84 32.41
N GLY A 85 -44.25 -27.96 32.28
CA GLY A 85 -44.42 -26.51 32.17
C GLY A 85 -44.95 -26.05 30.80
N LYS A 86 -46.19 -26.41 30.45
CA LYS A 86 -46.91 -25.88 29.28
C LYS A 86 -47.34 -24.41 29.50
N ILE A 87 -47.54 -23.68 28.40
CA ILE A 87 -47.42 -22.21 28.27
C ILE A 87 -48.41 -21.36 29.09
N TYR A 88 -49.43 -21.96 29.72
CA TYR A 88 -50.52 -21.21 30.39
C TYR A 88 -50.55 -21.33 31.92
N ASN A 89 -49.53 -21.93 32.55
CA ASN A 89 -49.42 -21.96 34.01
C ASN A 89 -48.71 -20.69 34.53
N HIS A 90 -49.31 -20.00 35.51
CA HIS A 90 -48.59 -18.96 36.25
C HIS A 90 -47.36 -19.57 36.96
N PRO A 91 -46.20 -18.90 36.97
CA PRO A 91 -44.98 -19.47 37.54
C PRO A 91 -45.09 -19.57 39.08
N THR A 92 -45.23 -20.79 39.57
CA THR A 92 -45.35 -21.12 41.01
C THR A 92 -43.97 -21.23 41.67
N VAL A 93 -43.83 -20.68 42.88
CA VAL A 93 -42.54 -20.49 43.58
C VAL A 93 -41.93 -21.80 44.14
N LEU A 94 -42.72 -22.87 44.28
CA LEU A 94 -42.50 -23.93 45.27
C LEU A 94 -41.25 -24.83 45.12
N GLU A 95 -40.62 -24.92 43.95
CA GLU A 95 -39.58 -25.95 43.69
C GLU A 95 -38.19 -25.41 43.34
N VAL A 96 -38.00 -24.09 43.13
CA VAL A 96 -36.76 -23.57 42.53
C VAL A 96 -35.67 -23.22 43.56
N ALA A 97 -36.00 -23.04 44.84
CA ALA A 97 -35.00 -22.79 45.89
C ALA A 97 -35.41 -23.35 47.26
N ALA A 98 -34.85 -24.51 47.62
CA ALA A 98 -34.95 -25.04 48.98
C ALA A 98 -33.85 -24.47 49.87
N LEU A 99 -34.23 -23.87 51.01
CA LEU A 99 -33.34 -23.51 52.12
C LEU A 99 -33.24 -24.73 53.06
N ILE A 100 -32.05 -25.30 53.20
CA ILE A 100 -31.80 -26.47 54.05
C ILE A 100 -30.70 -26.13 55.06
N VAL A 101 -30.94 -26.45 56.33
CA VAL A 101 -30.00 -26.28 57.45
C VAL A 101 -29.38 -27.65 57.78
N GLY A 102 -28.07 -27.70 57.94
CA GLY A 102 -27.30 -28.92 58.19
C GLY A 102 -26.38 -29.35 57.04
N ASP A 103 -25.58 -30.40 57.30
CA ASP A 103 -24.69 -31.04 56.33
C ASP A 103 -25.11 -32.50 56.10
N VAL A 104 -25.32 -32.85 54.83
CA VAL A 104 -25.49 -34.21 54.32
C VAL A 104 -24.77 -34.29 52.98
N ASP A 105 -24.00 -35.35 52.76
CA ASP A 105 -23.21 -35.58 51.55
C ASP A 105 -23.80 -36.73 50.70
N THR A 106 -23.13 -37.05 49.58
CA THR A 106 -23.43 -38.07 48.55
C THR A 106 -24.32 -37.66 47.36
N GLY A 107 -24.02 -38.24 46.20
CA GLY A 107 -24.92 -38.26 45.03
C GLY A 107 -24.58 -37.32 43.87
N HIS A 108 -24.00 -37.90 42.82
CA HIS A 108 -23.99 -37.41 41.43
C HIS A 108 -23.19 -36.13 41.08
N LYS A 109 -23.06 -35.91 39.75
CA LYS A 109 -21.93 -35.19 39.18
C LYS A 109 -22.07 -33.67 39.23
N ARG A 110 -20.95 -33.07 39.62
CA ARG A 110 -20.61 -31.66 39.61
C ARG A 110 -20.91 -31.01 38.24
N ASP A 111 -21.35 -29.76 38.17
CA ASP A 111 -21.21 -28.71 39.19
C ASP A 111 -22.42 -27.73 39.26
N ILE A 112 -22.14 -26.44 39.45
CA ILE A 112 -22.81 -25.27 38.86
C ILE A 112 -23.96 -24.58 39.70
N LEU A 113 -23.83 -23.72 40.77
CA LEU A 113 -22.82 -22.81 41.45
C LEU A 113 -23.18 -22.49 42.95
N LEU A 114 -22.27 -21.91 43.77
CA LEU A 114 -22.41 -20.80 44.77
C LEU A 114 -21.12 -20.57 45.60
N GLU A 115 -20.99 -19.47 46.38
CA GLU A 115 -19.86 -19.19 47.31
C GLU A 115 -20.27 -19.19 48.81
N ARG A 116 -19.52 -19.92 49.65
CA ARG A 116 -19.55 -19.82 51.13
C ARG A 116 -18.63 -18.68 51.62
N GLN A 117 -18.82 -18.16 52.84
CA GLN A 117 -17.82 -17.24 53.44
C GLN A 117 -16.41 -17.87 53.60
N SER A 118 -16.28 -19.19 53.47
CA SER A 118 -15.01 -19.92 53.38
C SER A 118 -14.39 -20.03 51.97
N GLY A 119 -14.91 -19.30 50.97
CA GLY A 119 -14.23 -19.09 49.68
C GLY A 119 -14.21 -20.28 48.69
N GLN A 120 -15.13 -21.25 48.80
CA GLN A 120 -15.29 -22.30 47.79
C GLN A 120 -16.49 -22.06 46.87
N LEU A 121 -16.27 -22.30 45.57
CA LEU A 121 -17.14 -21.96 44.43
C LEU A 121 -17.59 -23.19 43.62
N LYS A 122 -18.59 -23.01 42.73
CA LYS A 122 -19.19 -24.11 41.95
C LYS A 122 -19.72 -23.85 40.48
N ARG A 123 -19.77 -22.64 39.83
CA ARG A 123 -20.07 -22.27 38.35
C ARG A 123 -21.16 -21.22 37.78
N ILE A 124 -22.38 -21.28 37.14
CA ILE A 124 -23.71 -22.03 37.00
C ILE A 124 -23.93 -22.66 35.59
N SER A 125 -24.89 -23.61 35.41
CA SER A 125 -25.21 -24.36 34.18
C SER A 125 -26.13 -23.62 33.20
N GLU A 126 -25.68 -23.50 31.95
CA GLU A 126 -26.36 -22.80 30.85
C GLU A 126 -27.59 -23.54 30.27
N PHE A 127 -27.71 -24.85 30.52
CA PHE A 127 -28.86 -25.68 30.12
C PHE A 127 -29.89 -25.87 31.24
N HIS A 128 -29.72 -25.21 32.39
CA HIS A 128 -30.73 -25.19 33.44
C HIS A 128 -31.90 -24.28 32.99
N PRO A 129 -33.18 -24.69 33.15
CA PRO A 129 -34.32 -23.93 32.62
C PRO A 129 -34.28 -22.46 33.03
N SER A 130 -34.18 -22.17 34.33
CA SER A 130 -34.21 -20.79 34.85
C SER A 130 -32.92 -19.99 34.63
N TYR A 131 -31.90 -20.53 33.93
CA TYR A 131 -30.62 -19.82 33.68
C TYR A 131 -30.82 -18.49 32.95
N LEU A 132 -31.63 -18.49 31.89
CA LEU A 132 -31.89 -17.29 31.09
C LEU A 132 -32.62 -16.19 31.89
N SER A 133 -33.51 -16.56 32.80
CA SER A 133 -34.20 -15.59 33.67
C SER A 133 -33.32 -14.99 34.76
N TYR A 134 -32.35 -15.73 35.29
CA TYR A 134 -31.35 -15.18 36.21
C TYR A 134 -30.34 -14.28 35.49
N GLN A 135 -29.94 -14.64 34.27
CA GLN A 135 -28.96 -13.88 33.48
C GLN A 135 -29.56 -12.61 32.85
N TYR A 136 -30.84 -12.65 32.45
CA TYR A 136 -31.53 -11.56 31.74
C TYR A 136 -32.91 -11.22 32.35
N PRO A 137 -32.97 -10.75 33.61
CA PRO A 137 -34.24 -10.55 34.32
C PRO A 137 -35.16 -9.48 33.70
N LEU A 138 -34.65 -8.59 32.85
CA LEU A 138 -35.47 -7.62 32.10
C LEU A 138 -36.02 -8.17 30.77
N LEU A 139 -35.47 -9.29 30.25
CA LEU A 139 -36.02 -10.00 29.08
C LEU A 139 -37.00 -11.10 29.49
N PHE A 140 -36.88 -11.63 30.70
CA PHE A 140 -37.80 -12.60 31.31
C PHE A 140 -38.38 -12.02 32.62
N PRO A 141 -39.17 -10.93 32.55
CA PRO A 141 -39.58 -10.14 33.72
C PRO A 141 -40.36 -10.93 34.78
N TYR A 142 -41.04 -12.01 34.39
CA TYR A 142 -41.80 -12.86 35.32
C TYR A 142 -40.98 -13.98 35.99
N GLY A 143 -39.73 -14.21 35.56
CA GLY A 143 -38.92 -15.34 36.03
C GLY A 143 -39.20 -16.65 35.27
N GLU A 144 -39.47 -16.53 33.96
CA GLU A 144 -39.85 -17.64 33.08
C GLU A 144 -38.72 -18.65 32.81
N ASP A 145 -39.09 -19.91 32.59
CA ASP A 145 -38.12 -20.95 32.23
C ASP A 145 -37.67 -20.87 30.76
N GLY A 146 -36.37 -21.03 30.58
CA GLY A 146 -35.68 -21.13 29.30
C GLY A 146 -35.73 -22.52 28.66
N PHE A 147 -34.82 -22.77 27.71
CA PHE A 147 -34.69 -24.08 27.08
C PHE A 147 -34.28 -25.16 28.09
N ARG A 148 -34.97 -26.30 28.06
CA ARG A 148 -34.60 -27.53 28.79
C ARG A 148 -34.32 -28.67 27.80
N VAL A 149 -33.32 -29.50 28.10
CA VAL A 149 -32.99 -30.66 27.26
C VAL A 149 -34.13 -31.67 27.31
N GLY A 150 -34.56 -32.18 26.15
CA GLY A 150 -35.53 -33.27 26.07
C GLY A 150 -36.97 -32.88 25.78
N VAL A 151 -37.31 -31.58 25.65
CA VAL A 151 -38.62 -31.12 25.16
C VAL A 151 -38.99 -31.85 23.87
N LEU A 152 -40.17 -32.46 23.82
CA LEU A 152 -40.66 -33.12 22.61
C LEU A 152 -41.08 -32.07 21.57
N LEU A 153 -40.77 -32.34 20.30
CA LEU A 153 -41.13 -31.44 19.19
C LEU A 153 -42.65 -31.40 18.94
N ARG A 154 -43.34 -32.50 19.25
CA ARG A 154 -44.80 -32.66 19.22
C ARG A 154 -45.18 -33.85 20.09
N GLU A 155 -46.31 -33.78 20.79
CA GLU A 155 -46.95 -34.96 21.40
C GLU A 155 -47.77 -35.68 20.33
N THR A 156 -47.48 -36.96 20.08
CA THR A 156 -48.21 -37.79 19.10
C THR A 156 -48.28 -39.24 19.56
N ASN A 157 -49.49 -39.81 19.63
CA ASN A 157 -49.72 -41.21 20.03
C ASN A 157 -49.38 -42.25 18.91
N SER A 158 -48.59 -41.85 17.92
CA SER A 158 -48.20 -42.68 16.77
C SER A 158 -46.94 -43.50 17.07
N LYS A 159 -47.05 -44.83 16.99
CA LYS A 159 -45.93 -45.78 17.24
C LYS A 159 -44.88 -45.85 16.10
N LYS A 160 -44.92 -44.99 15.07
CA LYS A 160 -43.89 -44.96 14.01
C LYS A 160 -42.63 -44.22 14.49
N PRO A 161 -41.43 -44.84 14.48
CA PRO A 161 -40.20 -44.19 14.93
C PRO A 161 -39.73 -43.14 13.92
N MET A 162 -39.83 -41.85 14.27
CA MET A 162 -39.22 -40.77 13.50
C MET A 162 -37.74 -40.58 13.87
N LYS A 163 -36.91 -40.21 12.89
CA LYS A 163 -35.47 -39.95 13.07
C LYS A 163 -35.13 -38.87 14.12
N ARG A 164 -36.10 -38.03 14.51
CA ARG A 164 -35.92 -36.99 15.54
C ARG A 164 -37.26 -36.62 16.18
N ASN A 165 -37.33 -36.67 17.52
CA ASN A 165 -38.55 -36.38 18.29
C ASN A 165 -38.39 -35.23 19.32
N LYS A 166 -37.18 -34.70 19.52
CA LYS A 166 -36.86 -33.68 20.52
C LYS A 166 -36.49 -32.33 19.89
N LEU A 167 -37.02 -31.25 20.46
CA LEU A 167 -36.74 -29.85 20.13
C LEU A 167 -35.28 -29.49 20.46
N THR A 168 -34.64 -28.69 19.61
CA THR A 168 -33.32 -28.10 19.87
C THR A 168 -33.45 -26.70 20.46
N ILE A 169 -32.39 -26.24 21.15
CA ILE A 169 -32.30 -24.86 21.65
C ILE A 169 -32.49 -23.82 20.54
N ARG A 170 -32.06 -24.11 19.31
CA ARG A 170 -32.22 -23.22 18.14
C ARG A 170 -33.69 -23.07 17.72
N GLU A 171 -34.48 -24.15 17.73
CA GLU A 171 -35.91 -24.08 17.42
C GLU A 171 -36.71 -23.46 18.57
N TRP A 172 -36.30 -23.71 19.83
CA TRP A 172 -36.90 -23.06 21.01
C TRP A 172 -36.66 -21.54 20.98
N LEU A 173 -35.44 -21.10 20.65
CA LEU A 173 -35.13 -19.67 20.47
C LEU A 173 -35.92 -19.07 19.30
N ALA A 174 -36.02 -19.78 18.16
CA ALA A 174 -36.85 -19.33 17.05
C ALA A 174 -38.33 -19.19 17.44
N PHE A 175 -38.87 -20.13 18.22
CA PHE A 175 -40.23 -20.06 18.77
C PHE A 175 -40.42 -18.87 19.72
N ARG A 176 -39.44 -18.56 20.59
CA ARG A 176 -39.49 -17.38 21.50
C ARG A 176 -39.28 -16.03 20.79
N ILE A 177 -38.89 -16.02 19.51
CA ILE A 177 -38.70 -14.82 18.68
C ILE A 177 -39.88 -14.60 17.69
N GLN A 178 -40.82 -15.53 17.60
CA GLN A 178 -42.07 -15.34 16.83
C GLN A 178 -43.01 -14.33 17.51
N SER A 179 -43.75 -13.55 16.71
CA SER A 179 -44.76 -12.62 17.22
C SER A 179 -46.05 -13.36 17.57
N ARG A 180 -46.68 -12.99 18.70
CA ARG A 180 -48.00 -13.48 19.14
C ARG A 180 -48.79 -12.33 19.76
N ASN A 181 -50.10 -12.34 19.59
CA ASN A 181 -50.96 -11.21 19.98
C ASN A 181 -51.02 -10.98 21.51
N ASN A 182 -50.72 -12.01 22.31
CA ASN A 182 -50.84 -11.98 23.78
C ASN A 182 -49.48 -12.09 24.50
N GLU A 183 -48.34 -11.98 23.80
CA GLU A 183 -46.99 -12.01 24.39
C GLU A 183 -46.28 -10.67 24.21
N ALA A 184 -45.48 -10.27 25.20
CA ALA A 184 -44.73 -9.01 25.15
C ALA A 184 -43.63 -9.07 24.07
N GLN A 185 -43.81 -8.30 22.99
CA GLN A 185 -42.93 -8.30 21.82
C GLN A 185 -41.54 -7.67 22.05
N THR A 186 -41.02 -7.63 23.28
CA THR A 186 -39.80 -6.90 23.68
C THR A 186 -38.56 -7.24 22.83
N LEU A 187 -38.41 -8.50 22.41
CA LEU A 187 -37.33 -8.92 21.50
C LEU A 187 -37.53 -8.43 20.06
N LEU A 188 -38.77 -8.37 19.58
CA LEU A 188 -39.14 -7.94 18.22
C LEU A 188 -39.23 -6.42 18.07
N LEU A 189 -39.54 -5.70 19.15
CA LEU A 189 -39.56 -4.24 19.22
C LEU A 189 -38.15 -3.61 19.27
N SER A 190 -37.09 -4.44 19.22
CA SER A 190 -35.75 -3.97 18.86
C SER A 190 -35.76 -3.48 17.40
N ARG A 191 -35.87 -2.16 17.23
CA ARG A 191 -36.28 -1.53 15.97
C ARG A 191 -35.31 -1.83 14.82
N ARG A 192 -35.89 -2.09 13.64
CA ARG A 192 -35.18 -2.24 12.36
C ARG A 192 -35.08 -0.88 11.67
N LEU A 193 -33.91 -0.60 11.11
CA LEU A 193 -33.60 0.65 10.40
C LEU A 193 -33.63 0.42 8.89
N ARG A 194 -34.00 1.46 8.14
CA ARG A 194 -33.91 1.58 6.68
C ARG A 194 -33.16 2.84 6.30
N VAL A 195 -32.67 2.86 5.07
CA VAL A 195 -31.96 3.99 4.47
C VAL A 195 -32.51 4.25 3.06
N SER A 196 -32.70 5.52 2.71
CA SER A 196 -33.00 6.00 1.35
C SER A 196 -32.27 7.32 1.09
N LYS A 197 -32.23 7.76 -0.17
CA LYS A 197 -31.89 9.14 -0.55
C LYS A 197 -33.09 10.07 -0.30
N TYR A 198 -32.82 11.36 -0.05
CA TYR A 198 -33.83 12.40 0.16
C TYR A 198 -34.68 12.63 -1.10
N GLY A 199 -34.07 12.85 -2.28
CA GLY A 199 -34.78 12.88 -3.57
C GLY A 199 -35.73 11.69 -3.77
N ASN A 200 -35.25 10.45 -3.67
CA ASN A 200 -36.09 9.25 -3.81
C ASN A 200 -37.30 9.14 -2.83
N LEU A 201 -37.29 9.89 -1.72
CA LEU A 201 -38.44 10.01 -0.83
C LEU A 201 -39.39 11.12 -1.29
N ASN A 202 -38.85 12.26 -1.72
CA ASN A 202 -39.54 13.47 -2.19
C ASN A 202 -40.18 13.32 -3.58
N ASP A 203 -39.53 12.60 -4.51
CA ASP A 203 -39.93 12.46 -5.92
C ASP A 203 -40.95 11.31 -6.14
N GLY A 204 -41.59 10.84 -5.07
CA GLY A 204 -42.69 9.88 -5.15
C GLY A 204 -44.02 10.59 -5.39
N GLU A 205 -44.88 10.01 -6.24
CA GLU A 205 -46.24 10.50 -6.49
C GLU A 205 -47.01 10.78 -5.19
N GLN A 206 -47.87 11.82 -5.22
CA GLN A 206 -48.47 12.49 -4.06
C GLN A 206 -49.48 11.64 -3.26
N ASN A 207 -49.02 10.55 -2.65
CA ASN A 207 -49.76 9.71 -1.73
C ASN A 207 -49.28 9.94 -0.29
N ALA A 208 -49.79 11.01 0.32
CA ALA A 208 -49.68 11.24 1.76
C ALA A 208 -50.14 9.99 2.53
N ASN A 209 -49.46 9.68 3.64
CA ASN A 209 -49.58 8.43 4.42
C ASN A 209 -48.81 7.20 3.89
N THR A 210 -47.84 7.36 2.96
CA THR A 210 -46.96 6.25 2.58
C THR A 210 -46.05 5.83 3.76
N GLN A 211 -46.15 4.57 4.21
CA GLN A 211 -45.30 4.02 5.27
C GLN A 211 -43.89 3.64 4.80
N GLY A 212 -42.89 3.83 5.67
CA GLY A 212 -41.49 3.44 5.43
C GLY A 212 -41.28 1.94 5.16
N SER A 213 -42.24 1.08 5.50
CA SER A 213 -42.27 -0.35 5.16
C SER A 213 -42.20 -0.64 3.65
N ASN A 214 -42.57 0.32 2.80
CA ASN A 214 -42.70 0.14 1.34
C ASN A 214 -41.56 0.76 0.50
N LYS A 215 -40.62 1.54 1.08
CA LYS A 215 -39.44 2.10 0.39
C LYS A 215 -38.13 1.73 1.11
N GLY A 216 -36.99 1.80 0.40
CA GLY A 216 -35.64 1.67 0.98
C GLY A 216 -35.10 0.24 1.15
N ASN A 217 -33.77 0.14 1.30
CA ASN A 217 -33.04 -1.14 1.35
C ASN A 217 -32.99 -1.75 2.76
N ARG A 218 -32.94 -3.10 2.85
CA ARG A 218 -32.80 -3.85 4.11
C ARG A 218 -31.34 -3.98 4.57
N VAL A 219 -31.17 -4.20 5.88
CA VAL A 219 -29.93 -3.86 6.61
C VAL A 219 -28.71 -4.71 6.22
N VAL A 220 -27.61 -3.99 6.04
CA VAL A 220 -26.24 -4.44 5.82
C VAL A 220 -25.41 -4.03 7.05
N LEU A 221 -24.41 -4.81 7.50
CA LEU A 221 -23.66 -4.48 8.71
C LEU A 221 -22.87 -3.16 8.54
N PRO A 222 -23.16 -2.12 9.36
CA PRO A 222 -22.59 -0.79 9.19
C PRO A 222 -21.16 -0.69 9.73
N SER A 223 -20.35 0.23 9.21
CA SER A 223 -18.96 0.44 9.65
C SER A 223 -18.80 0.97 11.08
N THR A 224 -19.90 1.29 11.75
CA THR A 224 -19.95 1.60 13.20
C THR A 224 -19.89 0.34 14.07
N TYR A 225 -20.28 -0.82 13.52
CA TYR A 225 -20.31 -2.07 14.26
C TYR A 225 -18.93 -2.74 14.28
N VAL A 226 -18.27 -2.71 15.45
CA VAL A 226 -16.89 -3.15 15.67
C VAL A 226 -16.68 -4.59 15.21
N GLY A 227 -15.82 -4.76 14.21
CA GLY A 227 -15.45 -6.06 13.66
C GLY A 227 -16.25 -6.52 12.44
N SER A 228 -17.23 -5.76 11.97
CA SER A 228 -17.86 -5.97 10.67
C SER A 228 -16.85 -5.82 9.52
N ARG A 229 -17.14 -6.38 8.34
CA ARG A 229 -16.33 -6.21 7.12
C ARG A 229 -16.00 -4.73 6.88
N ARG A 230 -17.03 -3.88 6.91
CA ARG A 230 -16.91 -2.42 6.70
C ARG A 230 -16.20 -1.69 7.83
N PHE A 231 -16.26 -2.17 9.07
CA PHE A 231 -15.44 -1.59 10.14
C PHE A 231 -13.94 -1.81 9.88
N MET A 232 -13.55 -3.03 9.47
CA MET A 232 -12.15 -3.37 9.17
C MET A 232 -11.63 -2.56 7.97
N GLU A 233 -12.39 -2.56 6.86
CA GLU A 233 -12.09 -1.73 5.67
C GLU A 233 -11.91 -0.26 6.05
N GLN A 234 -12.81 0.29 6.87
CA GLN A 234 -12.72 1.69 7.32
C GLN A 234 -11.54 1.97 8.25
N LEU A 235 -11.11 1.02 9.11
CA LEU A 235 -9.86 1.17 9.87
C LEU A 235 -8.63 1.22 8.94
N TYR A 236 -8.61 0.40 7.89
CA TYR A 236 -7.57 0.45 6.87
C TYR A 236 -7.57 1.80 6.13
N PHE A 237 -8.72 2.25 5.62
CA PHE A 237 -8.85 3.59 5.01
C PHE A 237 -8.37 4.72 5.94
N ASP A 238 -8.67 4.64 7.24
CA ASP A 238 -8.21 5.61 8.23
C ASP A 238 -6.67 5.56 8.43
N GLY A 239 -6.06 4.37 8.40
CA GLY A 239 -4.60 4.21 8.42
C GLY A 239 -3.91 4.75 7.17
N MET A 240 -4.52 4.53 6.00
CA MET A 240 -4.05 5.11 4.72
C MET A 240 -4.16 6.63 4.71
N ALA A 241 -5.16 7.22 5.38
CA ALA A 241 -5.29 8.67 5.55
C ALA A 241 -4.14 9.27 6.38
N ILE A 242 -3.72 8.59 7.45
CA ILE A 242 -2.55 8.97 8.25
C ILE A 242 -1.27 8.90 7.40
N CYS A 243 -1.09 7.82 6.61
CA CYS A 243 0.07 7.69 5.72
C CYS A 243 0.09 8.74 4.60
N SER A 244 -1.09 9.09 4.09
CA SER A 244 -1.26 10.16 3.09
C SER A 244 -0.89 11.54 3.65
N HIS A 245 -0.92 11.73 4.97
CA HIS A 245 -0.62 13.00 5.64
C HIS A 245 0.83 13.10 6.16
N PHE A 246 1.37 12.04 6.78
CA PHE A 246 2.70 12.04 7.41
C PHE A 246 3.79 11.31 6.61
N GLY A 247 3.46 10.78 5.43
CA GLY A 247 4.30 9.80 4.74
C GLY A 247 4.18 8.41 5.36
N PHE A 248 5.08 7.50 5.00
CA PHE A 248 5.06 6.15 5.57
C PHE A 248 5.56 6.13 7.03
N PRO A 249 5.09 5.19 7.87
CA PRO A 249 5.63 5.00 9.21
C PRO A 249 7.11 4.57 9.13
N ASP A 250 7.88 4.94 10.14
CA ASP A 250 9.33 4.76 10.24
C ASP A 250 9.72 3.53 11.07
N LEU A 251 8.88 3.15 12.06
CA LEU A 251 9.13 1.99 12.92
C LEU A 251 7.91 1.09 13.03
N PHE A 252 8.14 -0.22 13.05
CA PHE A 252 7.16 -1.26 13.36
C PHE A 252 7.59 -2.02 14.62
N ILE A 253 6.76 -1.96 15.65
CA ILE A 253 7.01 -2.63 16.94
C ILE A 253 5.93 -3.68 17.16
N THR A 254 6.32 -4.89 17.57
CA THR A 254 5.37 -5.87 18.11
C THR A 254 5.69 -6.21 19.56
N PHE A 255 4.70 -6.13 20.44
CA PHE A 255 4.85 -6.36 21.88
C PHE A 255 3.93 -7.48 22.34
N THR A 256 4.50 -8.55 22.92
CA THR A 256 3.76 -9.73 23.37
C THR A 256 3.70 -9.77 24.89
N CYS A 257 2.55 -10.12 25.46
CA CYS A 257 2.42 -10.35 26.91
C CYS A 257 3.40 -11.43 27.38
N ASN A 258 4.16 -11.14 28.45
CA ASN A 258 4.98 -12.14 29.12
C ASN A 258 4.16 -12.75 30.29
N PRO A 259 3.80 -14.06 30.24
CA PRO A 259 3.10 -14.71 31.35
C PRO A 259 3.94 -14.79 32.64
N ASN A 260 5.26 -14.61 32.55
CA ASN A 260 6.19 -14.71 33.68
C ASN A 260 6.40 -13.37 34.42
N TRP A 261 5.64 -12.31 34.07
CA TRP A 261 5.71 -11.04 34.81
C TRP A 261 5.35 -11.23 36.30
N PRO A 262 6.08 -10.60 37.25
CA PRO A 262 5.85 -10.76 38.69
C PRO A 262 4.43 -10.39 39.15
N GLU A 263 3.72 -9.51 38.43
CA GLU A 263 2.32 -9.17 38.68
C GLU A 263 1.36 -10.33 38.38
N ILE A 264 1.67 -11.16 37.37
CA ILE A 264 0.90 -12.36 37.04
C ILE A 264 1.31 -13.50 37.98
N GLN A 265 2.61 -13.75 38.11
CA GLN A 265 3.15 -14.88 38.85
C GLN A 265 2.79 -14.84 40.35
N ARG A 266 2.76 -13.68 41.00
CA ARG A 266 2.33 -13.55 42.41
C ARG A 266 0.89 -13.99 42.67
N LEU A 267 0.00 -13.91 41.67
CA LEU A 267 -1.41 -14.30 41.78
C LEU A 267 -1.59 -15.76 41.38
N VAL A 268 -0.90 -16.19 40.32
CA VAL A 268 -1.00 -17.54 39.74
C VAL A 268 -0.31 -18.60 40.61
N ALA A 269 0.92 -18.34 41.07
CA ALA A 269 1.71 -19.29 41.85
C ALA A 269 1.11 -19.56 43.25
N LYS A 270 0.44 -18.56 43.86
CA LYS A 270 -0.24 -18.70 45.16
C LYS A 270 -1.31 -19.81 45.14
N ASN A 271 -1.93 -20.05 43.98
CA ASN A 271 -3.01 -21.01 43.81
C ASN A 271 -2.59 -22.26 43.01
N ASN A 272 -1.29 -22.41 42.68
CA ASN A 272 -0.75 -23.46 41.82
C ASN A 272 -1.47 -23.61 40.45
N LEU A 273 -1.89 -22.46 39.87
CA LEU A 273 -2.55 -22.39 38.56
C LEU A 273 -1.53 -22.11 37.44
N ASN A 274 -1.99 -22.07 36.20
CA ASN A 274 -1.25 -21.50 35.06
C ASN A 274 -1.75 -20.08 34.74
N SER A 275 -0.93 -19.30 34.06
CA SER A 275 -1.32 -17.97 33.60
C SER A 275 -2.53 -17.98 32.66
N GLN A 276 -2.67 -19.04 31.84
CA GLN A 276 -3.80 -19.23 30.92
C GLN A 276 -5.16 -19.38 31.63
N ASP A 277 -5.16 -19.77 32.91
CA ASP A 277 -6.37 -19.93 33.71
C ASP A 277 -6.94 -18.57 34.18
N HIS A 278 -6.14 -17.50 34.11
CA HIS A 278 -6.50 -16.13 34.45
C HIS A 278 -6.34 -15.16 33.26
N PRO A 279 -7.18 -15.30 32.21
CA PRO A 279 -7.17 -14.42 31.05
C PRO A 279 -7.53 -12.95 31.38
N ASP A 280 -8.21 -12.72 32.50
CA ASP A 280 -8.57 -11.41 33.02
C ASP A 280 -7.35 -10.66 33.56
N ILE A 281 -6.52 -11.34 34.37
CA ILE A 281 -5.26 -10.81 34.91
C ILE A 281 -4.28 -10.53 33.77
N ILE A 282 -4.13 -11.49 32.84
CA ILE A 282 -3.34 -11.32 31.61
C ILE A 282 -3.75 -10.04 30.87
N SER A 283 -5.05 -9.87 30.59
CA SER A 283 -5.56 -8.72 29.84
C SER A 283 -5.35 -7.40 30.58
N ARG A 284 -5.55 -7.34 31.90
CA ARG A 284 -5.33 -6.11 32.69
C ARG A 284 -3.85 -5.75 32.81
N VAL A 285 -2.98 -6.71 33.13
CA VAL A 285 -1.53 -6.46 33.24
C VAL A 285 -0.95 -6.06 31.89
N PHE A 286 -1.33 -6.74 30.79
CA PHE A 286 -0.90 -6.35 29.44
C PHE A 286 -1.38 -4.95 29.07
N LYS A 287 -2.64 -4.58 29.36
CA LYS A 287 -3.15 -3.22 29.10
C LYS A 287 -2.32 -2.15 29.82
N ILE A 288 -2.00 -2.35 31.11
CA ILE A 288 -1.19 -1.42 31.90
C ILE A 288 0.23 -1.28 31.31
N LYS A 289 0.90 -2.40 30.99
CA LYS A 289 2.23 -2.37 30.38
C LYS A 289 2.21 -1.75 28.98
N PHE A 290 1.16 -1.99 28.19
CA PHE A 290 0.96 -1.42 26.86
C PHE A 290 0.69 0.10 26.89
N ASP A 291 -0.10 0.59 27.85
CA ASP A 291 -0.36 2.03 28.00
C ASP A 291 0.90 2.79 28.42
N GLU A 292 1.71 2.22 29.32
CA GLU A 292 3.02 2.79 29.71
C GLU A 292 4.05 2.67 28.57
N LEU A 293 4.00 1.62 27.74
CA LEU A 293 4.79 1.53 26.49
C LEU A 293 4.39 2.64 25.51
N LEU A 294 3.10 2.86 25.29
CA LEU A 294 2.63 3.95 24.43
C LEU A 294 2.97 5.33 25.03
N CYS A 295 3.00 5.46 26.35
CA CYS A 295 3.47 6.65 27.07
C CYS A 295 4.96 6.93 26.82
N ASP A 296 5.83 5.91 26.95
CA ASP A 296 7.26 5.99 26.66
C ASP A 296 7.53 6.45 25.22
N LEU A 297 6.86 5.81 24.26
CA LEU A 297 7.01 6.09 22.83
C LEU A 297 6.53 7.51 22.48
N THR A 298 5.34 7.91 22.95
CA THR A 298 4.66 9.12 22.46
C THR A 298 4.87 10.37 23.32
N LYS A 299 5.09 10.24 24.63
CA LYS A 299 5.24 11.38 25.56
C LYS A 299 6.66 11.56 26.09
N LYS A 300 7.37 10.46 26.35
CA LYS A 300 8.77 10.48 26.83
C LYS A 300 9.79 10.42 25.70
N HIS A 301 9.32 10.26 24.45
CA HIS A 301 10.11 10.30 23.21
C HIS A 301 11.33 9.35 23.23
N VAL A 302 11.16 8.17 23.81
CA VAL A 302 12.23 7.14 23.96
C VAL A 302 12.86 6.71 22.62
N LEU A 303 12.11 6.83 21.52
CA LEU A 303 12.59 6.58 20.15
C LEU A 303 12.45 7.86 19.29
N GLY A 304 12.70 9.02 19.88
CA GLY A 304 12.48 10.32 19.24
C GLY A 304 11.03 10.79 19.26
N ARG A 305 10.77 11.95 18.61
CA ARG A 305 9.47 12.63 18.64
C ARG A 305 8.47 11.96 17.69
N VAL A 306 7.59 11.12 18.23
CA VAL A 306 6.45 10.55 17.48
C VAL A 306 5.42 11.64 17.13
N VAL A 307 5.06 11.76 15.85
CA VAL A 307 4.00 12.68 15.35
C VAL A 307 2.66 11.99 15.12
N ALA A 308 2.70 10.71 14.74
CA ALA A 308 1.51 9.87 14.58
C ALA A 308 1.82 8.42 14.97
N TYR A 309 0.77 7.66 15.28
CA TYR A 309 0.86 6.21 15.51
C TYR A 309 -0.43 5.50 15.10
N ILE A 310 -0.32 4.21 14.79
CA ILE A 310 -1.45 3.30 14.60
C ILE A 310 -1.12 2.00 15.33
N TYR A 311 -2.07 1.41 16.07
CA TYR A 311 -1.90 0.09 16.66
C TYR A 311 -3.13 -0.81 16.50
N THR A 312 -2.89 -2.12 16.61
CA THR A 312 -3.93 -3.16 16.67
C THR A 312 -3.49 -4.26 17.64
N ILE A 313 -4.40 -4.69 18.52
CA ILE A 313 -4.21 -5.80 19.45
C ILE A 313 -4.75 -7.08 18.83
N GLU A 314 -3.89 -8.08 18.71
CA GLU A 314 -4.20 -9.44 18.25
C GLU A 314 -4.17 -10.40 19.45
N PHE A 315 -5.07 -11.39 19.43
CA PHE A 315 -5.10 -12.48 20.41
C PHE A 315 -4.72 -13.76 19.67
N GLN A 316 -3.48 -14.21 19.83
CA GLN A 316 -2.97 -15.38 19.11
C GLN A 316 -3.63 -16.68 19.62
N LYS A 317 -3.54 -17.78 18.84
CA LYS A 317 -4.16 -19.09 19.13
C LYS A 317 -3.74 -19.79 20.45
N ARG A 318 -2.99 -19.11 21.32
CA ARG A 318 -2.61 -19.54 22.69
C ARG A 318 -3.00 -18.51 23.77
N GLY A 319 -3.95 -17.62 23.48
CA GLY A 319 -4.58 -16.71 24.45
C GLY A 319 -3.82 -15.42 24.79
N LEU A 320 -2.49 -15.38 24.65
CA LEU A 320 -1.73 -14.17 25.02
C LEU A 320 -2.05 -12.97 24.09
N PRO A 321 -2.35 -11.77 24.67
CA PRO A 321 -2.41 -10.52 23.94
C PRO A 321 -1.07 -10.14 23.31
N HIS A 322 -1.14 -9.60 22.10
CA HIS A 322 0.02 -9.18 21.30
C HIS A 322 -0.36 -7.92 20.51
N SER A 323 0.40 -6.84 20.63
CA SER A 323 0.15 -5.62 19.86
C SER A 323 1.07 -5.53 18.64
N HIS A 324 0.52 -4.99 17.55
CA HIS A 324 1.23 -4.47 16.39
C HIS A 324 1.13 -2.95 16.44
N ILE A 325 2.25 -2.24 16.36
CA ILE A 325 2.34 -0.77 16.45
C ILE A 325 3.16 -0.24 15.27
N LEU A 326 2.63 0.76 14.57
CA LEU A 326 3.34 1.56 13.58
C LEU A 326 3.52 2.97 14.13
N LEU A 327 4.76 3.49 14.10
CA LEU A 327 5.10 4.83 14.54
C LEU A 327 5.56 5.68 13.36
N PHE A 328 5.20 6.97 13.38
CA PHE A 328 5.62 7.98 12.44
C PHE A 328 6.42 9.03 13.23
N LEU A 329 7.67 9.22 12.87
CA LEU A 329 8.61 10.10 13.56
C LEU A 329 8.65 11.48 12.90
N HIS A 330 8.82 12.52 13.73
CA HIS A 330 9.08 13.88 13.29
C HIS A 330 10.35 13.91 12.41
N PRO A 331 10.44 14.74 11.36
CA PRO A 331 11.61 14.80 10.48
C PRO A 331 12.95 14.92 11.24
N CYS A 332 13.04 15.84 12.21
CA CYS A 332 14.22 16.01 13.10
C CYS A 332 14.44 14.87 14.12
N SER A 333 13.71 13.76 14.01
CA SER A 333 13.83 12.55 14.81
C SER A 333 13.70 11.28 13.96
N LYS A 334 13.79 11.39 12.62
CA LYS A 334 14.00 10.23 11.76
C LYS A 334 15.48 9.81 11.86
N TYR A 335 15.73 8.53 11.66
CA TYR A 335 17.06 7.91 11.79
C TYR A 335 17.51 7.43 10.40
N PRO A 336 18.00 8.32 9.52
CA PRO A 336 18.16 8.03 8.09
C PRO A 336 19.41 7.22 7.73
N THR A 337 20.45 7.19 8.57
CA THR A 337 21.66 6.39 8.30
C THR A 337 21.66 5.07 9.07
N PRO A 338 22.42 4.06 8.63
CA PRO A 338 22.55 2.81 9.35
C PRO A 338 23.05 2.96 10.80
N ASP A 339 23.94 3.91 11.08
CA ASP A 339 24.42 4.20 12.45
C ASP A 339 23.30 4.75 13.34
N ASP A 340 22.41 5.54 12.76
CA ASP A 340 21.24 6.09 13.45
C ASP A 340 20.22 4.98 13.77
N ILE A 341 20.12 3.95 12.92
CA ILE A 341 19.34 2.72 13.19
C ILE A 341 20.03 1.87 14.27
N ASP A 342 21.35 1.67 14.19
CA ASP A 342 22.15 0.87 15.14
C ASP A 342 22.18 1.46 16.57
N LYS A 343 21.84 2.75 16.74
CA LYS A 343 21.64 3.39 18.06
C LYS A 343 20.33 2.97 18.74
N ILE A 344 19.31 2.57 17.97
CA ILE A 344 17.96 2.26 18.50
C ILE A 344 17.54 0.79 18.35
N ILE A 345 18.11 0.05 17.39
CA ILE A 345 17.82 -1.37 17.14
C ILE A 345 19.12 -2.17 17.21
N SER A 346 19.16 -3.19 18.08
CA SER A 346 20.19 -4.22 18.13
C SER A 346 19.66 -5.53 17.55
N ALA A 347 20.56 -6.28 16.92
CA ALA A 347 20.34 -7.69 16.56
C ALA A 347 21.51 -8.59 17.03
N GLU A 348 22.14 -8.21 18.14
CA GLU A 348 23.35 -8.83 18.68
C GLU A 348 23.10 -9.38 20.10
N ILE A 349 23.79 -10.46 20.47
CA ILE A 349 23.84 -11.00 21.83
C ILE A 349 24.90 -10.20 22.61
N PRO A 350 24.54 -9.49 23.71
CA PRO A 350 25.51 -8.79 24.54
C PRO A 350 26.38 -9.79 25.30
N THR A 351 27.59 -9.37 25.67
CA THR A 351 28.52 -10.20 26.45
C THR A 351 27.98 -10.40 27.87
N GLU A 352 28.06 -11.63 28.39
CA GLU A 352 27.58 -11.96 29.74
C GLU A 352 28.35 -11.22 30.85
N GLN A 353 29.58 -10.77 30.55
CA GLN A 353 30.44 -9.98 31.41
C GLN A 353 30.03 -8.49 31.47
N ASP A 354 29.54 -7.93 30.36
CA ASP A 354 29.21 -6.50 30.25
C ASP A 354 27.79 -6.19 30.75
N ASP A 355 26.81 -7.05 30.43
CA ASP A 355 25.39 -6.80 30.68
C ASP A 355 24.61 -8.11 30.85
N LYS A 356 24.98 -8.89 31.88
CA LYS A 356 24.28 -10.15 32.26
C LYS A 356 22.75 -10.02 32.26
N PRO A 357 22.13 -8.95 32.81
CA PRO A 357 20.67 -8.78 32.76
C PRO A 357 20.12 -8.68 31.33
N LEU A 358 20.80 -7.99 30.41
CA LEU A 358 20.38 -7.95 29.01
C LEU A 358 20.64 -9.28 28.30
N TYR A 359 21.75 -9.96 28.58
CA TYR A 359 22.06 -11.27 28.02
C TYR A 359 20.95 -12.30 28.34
N ASP A 360 20.54 -12.42 29.60
CA ASP A 360 19.46 -13.34 29.98
C ASP A 360 18.09 -12.93 29.39
N LEU A 361 17.81 -11.63 29.23
CA LEU A 361 16.60 -11.14 28.54
C LEU A 361 16.62 -11.45 27.04
N VAL A 362 17.75 -11.26 26.35
CA VAL A 362 17.92 -11.58 24.92
C VAL A 362 17.77 -13.09 24.71
N LYS A 363 18.52 -13.90 25.45
CA LYS A 363 18.46 -15.37 25.50
C LYS A 363 17.03 -15.90 25.67
N THR A 364 16.29 -15.32 26.62
CA THR A 364 14.90 -15.71 26.93
C THR A 364 13.92 -15.27 25.85
N HIS A 365 13.91 -13.98 25.48
CA HIS A 365 12.83 -13.39 24.67
C HIS A 365 13.17 -13.21 23.19
N MET A 366 14.42 -12.90 22.83
CA MET A 366 14.82 -12.43 21.50
C MET A 366 15.48 -13.49 20.61
N ILE A 367 15.65 -14.73 21.05
CA ILE A 367 16.27 -15.78 20.20
C ILE A 367 15.23 -16.56 19.41
N HIS A 368 15.31 -16.51 18.07
CA HIS A 368 14.52 -17.33 17.17
C HIS A 368 15.03 -18.78 17.13
N GLY A 369 14.12 -19.75 17.13
CA GLY A 369 14.46 -21.17 16.97
C GLY A 369 14.80 -21.91 18.28
N PRO A 370 15.60 -23.01 18.22
CA PRO A 370 16.28 -23.54 17.02
C PRO A 370 15.33 -23.93 15.89
N CYS A 371 15.81 -23.84 14.65
CA CYS A 371 15.06 -24.16 13.42
C CYS A 371 16.04 -24.53 12.29
N GLY A 372 15.56 -24.70 11.06
CA GLY A 372 16.40 -25.09 9.93
C GLY A 372 16.88 -26.53 10.06
N ILE A 373 18.16 -26.78 9.78
CA ILE A 373 18.78 -28.12 9.95
C ILE A 373 18.73 -28.53 11.43
N ALA A 374 18.98 -27.61 12.36
CA ALA A 374 19.02 -27.88 13.79
C ALA A 374 17.65 -28.21 14.40
N ASN A 375 16.53 -27.85 13.75
CA ASN A 375 15.21 -28.41 14.05
C ASN A 375 14.24 -28.23 12.87
N ARG A 376 14.04 -29.30 12.10
CA ARG A 376 13.10 -29.32 10.97
C ARG A 376 11.62 -29.32 11.36
N SER A 377 11.27 -29.67 12.60
CA SER A 377 9.89 -29.72 13.09
C SER A 377 9.42 -28.42 13.77
N SER A 378 10.26 -27.37 13.81
CA SER A 378 9.89 -26.09 14.42
C SER A 378 8.74 -25.40 13.64
N PRO A 379 7.72 -24.82 14.30
CA PRO A 379 6.53 -24.25 13.63
C PRO A 379 6.77 -23.08 12.66
N CYS A 380 8.00 -22.57 12.55
CA CYS A 380 8.42 -21.61 11.53
C CYS A 380 8.91 -22.26 10.22
N MET A 381 9.04 -23.59 10.17
CA MET A 381 9.50 -24.31 8.99
C MET A 381 8.38 -24.45 7.95
N LYS A 382 8.72 -24.19 6.69
CA LYS A 382 7.91 -24.48 5.50
C LYS A 382 8.84 -24.95 4.40
N ASP A 383 8.49 -26.02 3.69
CA ASP A 383 9.16 -26.44 2.46
C ASP A 383 10.69 -26.63 2.67
N GLY A 384 11.06 -27.21 3.83
CA GLY A 384 12.44 -27.43 4.26
C GLY A 384 13.21 -26.19 4.76
N LYS A 385 12.66 -24.99 4.64
CA LYS A 385 13.33 -23.71 5.01
C LYS A 385 12.57 -22.98 6.13
N CYS A 386 13.23 -22.08 6.84
CA CYS A 386 12.57 -21.24 7.83
C CYS A 386 11.80 -20.11 7.14
N SER A 387 10.48 -20.01 7.35
CA SER A 387 9.60 -18.98 6.76
C SER A 387 9.83 -17.56 7.30
N LYS A 388 10.85 -17.39 8.14
CA LYS A 388 11.36 -16.12 8.66
C LYS A 388 12.79 -15.83 8.18
N TYR A 389 13.35 -16.70 7.34
CA TYR A 389 14.72 -16.65 6.81
C TYR A 389 15.76 -16.54 7.94
N PHE A 390 15.72 -17.51 8.87
CA PHE A 390 16.74 -17.72 9.89
C PHE A 390 17.50 -19.04 9.62
N PRO A 391 18.81 -19.12 9.90
CA PRO A 391 19.70 -18.04 10.35
C PRO A 391 19.84 -16.89 9.34
N LYS A 392 20.14 -15.68 9.85
CA LYS A 392 20.54 -14.53 9.02
C LYS A 392 22.00 -14.64 8.60
N LYS A 393 22.46 -13.80 7.68
CA LYS A 393 23.90 -13.58 7.46
C LYS A 393 24.48 -12.80 8.66
N PHE A 394 25.77 -12.99 8.96
CA PHE A 394 26.52 -12.02 9.78
C PHE A 394 26.73 -10.73 8.97
N GLN A 395 26.93 -9.62 9.67
CA GLN A 395 26.89 -8.28 9.09
C GLN A 395 27.63 -7.28 10.01
N PRO A 396 28.71 -6.60 9.59
CA PRO A 396 29.56 -5.80 10.48
C PRO A 396 28.95 -4.46 10.92
N GLN A 397 28.08 -3.88 10.08
CA GLN A 397 27.34 -2.64 10.31
C GLN A 397 25.96 -2.76 9.63
N THR A 398 24.92 -2.07 10.10
CA THR A 398 23.65 -2.07 9.36
C THR A 398 23.88 -1.57 7.92
N ILE A 399 23.17 -2.15 6.94
CA ILE A 399 23.10 -1.63 5.58
C ILE A 399 21.63 -1.54 5.18
N VAL A 400 21.23 -0.41 4.59
CA VAL A 400 19.93 -0.27 3.94
C VAL A 400 20.13 -0.53 2.45
N ASP A 401 19.39 -1.48 1.87
CA ASP A 401 19.49 -1.79 0.44
C ASP A 401 18.83 -0.72 -0.45
N GLN A 402 19.01 -0.83 -1.77
CA GLN A 402 18.47 0.14 -2.75
C GLN A 402 16.94 0.22 -2.77
N ASP A 403 16.25 -0.79 -2.23
CA ASP A 403 14.80 -0.81 -2.06
C ASP A 403 14.35 -0.13 -0.75
N GLY A 404 15.26 0.03 0.22
CA GLY A 404 15.01 0.57 1.56
C GLY A 404 14.94 -0.46 2.70
N TYR A 405 15.36 -1.72 2.50
CA TYR A 405 15.33 -2.76 3.53
C TYR A 405 16.58 -2.73 4.43
N PRO A 406 16.44 -2.74 5.78
CA PRO A 406 17.55 -2.82 6.70
C PRO A 406 18.07 -4.26 6.87
N MET A 407 19.33 -4.50 6.51
CA MET A 407 20.11 -5.64 6.98
C MET A 407 20.86 -5.23 8.26
N TYR A 408 20.27 -5.51 9.42
CA TYR A 408 20.81 -5.10 10.72
C TYR A 408 22.22 -5.65 11.01
N ARG A 409 23.01 -4.86 11.74
CA ARG A 409 24.29 -5.28 12.31
C ARG A 409 24.15 -6.55 13.16
N ARG A 410 25.00 -7.52 12.84
CA ARG A 410 25.13 -8.86 13.44
C ARG A 410 26.59 -9.27 13.36
N ARG A 411 27.47 -8.67 14.17
CA ARG A 411 28.90 -9.00 14.15
C ARG A 411 29.14 -10.43 14.60
N GLU A 412 30.21 -11.06 14.13
CA GLU A 412 30.63 -12.39 14.58
C GLU A 412 31.48 -12.25 15.86
N THR A 413 30.82 -12.02 17.00
CA THR A 413 31.49 -11.71 18.28
C THR A 413 31.85 -12.93 19.13
N GLY A 414 31.64 -14.15 18.63
CA GLY A 414 31.74 -15.39 19.40
C GLY A 414 30.64 -15.61 20.45
N ASN A 415 29.84 -14.60 20.78
CA ASN A 415 28.73 -14.71 21.73
C ASN A 415 27.67 -15.71 21.23
N THR A 416 27.35 -16.70 22.06
CA THR A 416 26.32 -17.70 21.79
C THR A 416 25.41 -17.90 23.00
N VAL A 417 24.23 -18.49 22.77
CA VAL A 417 23.25 -18.85 23.79
C VAL A 417 22.71 -20.25 23.56
N MET A 418 22.64 -21.05 24.63
CA MET A 418 22.09 -22.41 24.59
C MET A 418 20.57 -22.39 24.62
N LYS A 419 19.93 -22.98 23.60
CA LYS A 419 18.47 -23.10 23.51
C LYS A 419 18.07 -24.48 22.97
N LYS A 420 17.44 -25.30 23.84
CA LYS A 420 17.14 -26.72 23.57
C LYS A 420 18.35 -27.52 23.08
N GLN A 421 19.45 -27.49 23.83
CA GLN A 421 20.72 -28.17 23.53
C GLN A 421 21.45 -27.69 22.25
N VAL A 422 20.93 -26.70 21.53
CA VAL A 422 21.60 -26.07 20.37
C VAL A 422 22.23 -24.74 20.78
N GLN A 423 23.49 -24.51 20.41
CA GLN A 423 24.12 -23.18 20.45
C GLN A 423 23.58 -22.31 19.32
N LEU A 424 23.13 -21.10 19.65
CA LEU A 424 22.63 -20.11 18.69
C LEU A 424 23.40 -18.80 18.87
N ASP A 425 23.76 -18.15 17.77
CA ASP A 425 24.56 -16.93 17.71
C ASP A 425 23.75 -15.70 17.24
N ASN A 426 24.45 -14.58 16.98
CA ASN A 426 23.86 -13.32 16.49
C ASN A 426 23.02 -13.47 15.20
N ARG A 427 23.15 -14.54 14.42
CA ARG A 427 22.30 -14.84 13.25
C ARG A 427 20.88 -15.24 13.62
N TYR A 428 20.60 -15.58 14.88
CA TYR A 428 19.28 -16.01 15.39
C TYR A 428 18.54 -14.95 16.22
N VAL A 429 19.15 -13.78 16.45
CA VAL A 429 18.53 -12.71 17.25
C VAL A 429 17.41 -12.02 16.46
N VAL A 430 16.28 -11.82 17.13
CA VAL A 430 15.13 -11.02 16.71
C VAL A 430 15.44 -9.54 17.02
N PRO A 431 15.35 -8.61 16.05
CA PRO A 431 15.72 -7.20 16.27
C PRO A 431 14.94 -6.53 17.41
N TYR A 432 15.65 -5.81 18.29
CA TYR A 432 15.09 -5.29 19.55
C TYR A 432 15.70 -3.94 19.96
N ASN A 433 14.98 -3.19 20.80
CA ASN A 433 15.53 -2.01 21.47
C ASN A 433 15.94 -2.35 22.91
N LEU A 434 17.15 -1.96 23.30
CA LEU A 434 17.77 -2.28 24.59
C LEU A 434 16.96 -1.75 25.78
N TYR A 435 16.53 -0.49 25.75
CA TYR A 435 15.76 0.14 26.83
C TYR A 435 14.40 -0.54 27.01
N LEU A 436 13.65 -0.73 25.92
CA LEU A 436 12.33 -1.37 25.97
C LEU A 436 12.41 -2.84 26.41
N LEU A 437 13.43 -3.59 25.97
CA LEU A 437 13.64 -4.97 26.43
C LEU A 437 13.92 -5.03 27.94
N LYS A 438 14.81 -4.17 28.46
CA LYS A 438 15.10 -4.08 29.91
C LYS A 438 13.88 -3.67 30.73
N LYS A 439 13.13 -2.66 30.28
CA LYS A 439 11.97 -2.12 31.03
C LYS A 439 10.76 -3.06 31.02
N TYR A 440 10.45 -3.69 29.89
CA TYR A 440 9.23 -4.49 29.74
C TYR A 440 9.43 -5.99 29.92
N GLN A 441 10.67 -6.51 29.89
CA GLN A 441 11.01 -7.91 30.16
C GLN A 441 10.08 -8.88 29.42
N ALA A 442 10.00 -8.73 28.10
CA ALA A 442 9.02 -9.39 27.26
C ALA A 442 9.49 -9.46 25.80
N HIS A 443 8.73 -10.16 24.94
CA HIS A 443 9.04 -10.20 23.51
C HIS A 443 8.62 -8.90 22.81
N VAL A 444 9.54 -7.92 22.79
CA VAL A 444 9.50 -6.67 22.02
C VAL A 444 10.38 -6.82 20.76
N ASN A 445 9.76 -7.03 19.59
CA ASN A 445 10.47 -6.97 18.29
C ASN A 445 10.31 -5.56 17.70
N MET A 446 11.39 -4.98 17.20
CA MET A 446 11.41 -3.65 16.58
C MET A 446 12.09 -3.70 15.21
N GLU A 447 11.35 -3.32 14.17
CA GLU A 447 11.82 -3.26 12.79
C GLU A 447 11.76 -1.80 12.30
N TRP A 448 12.70 -1.43 11.44
CA TRP A 448 12.71 -0.17 10.71
C TRP A 448 11.90 -0.35 9.43
N CYS A 449 11.00 0.59 9.16
CA CYS A 449 10.00 0.44 8.11
C CYS A 449 10.49 0.97 6.76
N ASN A 450 10.46 0.09 5.76
CA ASN A 450 10.53 0.49 4.35
C ASN A 450 9.14 0.93 3.87
N GLN A 451 9.06 2.05 3.15
CA GLN A 451 7.85 2.59 2.50
C GLN A 451 6.97 1.52 1.84
N SER A 452 7.59 0.63 1.05
CA SER A 452 6.90 -0.48 0.36
C SER A 452 6.30 -1.49 1.34
N THR A 453 7.05 -1.84 2.39
CA THR A 453 6.61 -2.79 3.42
C THR A 453 5.51 -2.24 4.30
N SER A 454 5.51 -0.93 4.62
CA SER A 454 4.52 -0.30 5.48
C SER A 454 3.10 -0.50 4.94
N ILE A 455 2.92 -0.35 3.62
CA ILE A 455 1.65 -0.65 2.91
C ILE A 455 1.24 -2.10 3.16
N LYS A 456 2.18 -3.05 3.01
CA LYS A 456 1.96 -4.48 3.23
C LYS A 456 1.64 -4.82 4.70
N TYR A 457 2.21 -4.10 5.66
CA TYR A 457 1.88 -4.23 7.09
C TYR A 457 0.47 -3.71 7.41
N LEU A 458 0.09 -2.54 6.87
CA LEU A 458 -1.27 -1.99 6.99
C LEU A 458 -2.31 -2.98 6.45
N PHE A 459 -2.13 -3.46 5.21
CA PHE A 459 -2.99 -4.50 4.62
C PHE A 459 -3.04 -5.78 5.46
N LYS A 460 -1.89 -6.29 5.92
CA LYS A 460 -1.81 -7.60 6.56
C LYS A 460 -2.34 -7.63 8.00
N TYR A 461 -2.21 -6.53 8.75
CA TYR A 461 -2.50 -6.52 10.19
C TYR A 461 -3.68 -5.63 10.59
N ILE A 462 -4.03 -4.59 9.82
CA ILE A 462 -5.28 -3.84 10.07
C ILE A 462 -6.49 -4.60 9.51
N ASN A 463 -6.37 -5.20 8.32
CA ASN A 463 -7.46 -6.01 7.73
C ASN A 463 -7.47 -7.48 8.18
N LYS A 464 -6.67 -7.88 9.20
CA LYS A 464 -6.75 -9.25 9.72
C LYS A 464 -8.07 -9.43 10.49
N GLY A 465 -9.07 -9.97 9.80
CA GLY A 465 -10.32 -10.41 10.43
C GLY A 465 -10.10 -11.47 11.51
N TYR A 466 -11.04 -11.58 12.44
CA TYR A 466 -11.03 -12.60 13.49
C TYR A 466 -10.89 -14.00 12.92
N ASP A 467 -10.22 -14.90 13.64
CA ASP A 467 -10.16 -16.31 13.29
C ASP A 467 -11.59 -16.87 13.16
N ARG A 468 -11.96 -17.26 11.93
CA ARG A 468 -13.27 -17.84 11.63
C ARG A 468 -13.20 -19.35 11.61
N ILE A 469 -14.23 -20.00 12.15
CA ILE A 469 -14.43 -21.44 11.98
C ILE A 469 -15.09 -21.64 10.61
N THR A 470 -14.49 -22.50 9.77
CA THR A 470 -15.01 -22.75 8.42
C THR A 470 -16.15 -23.78 8.48
N ALA A 471 -17.32 -23.33 8.94
CA ALA A 471 -18.55 -24.11 9.01
C ALA A 471 -19.47 -23.79 7.82
N ALA A 472 -18.98 -24.03 6.60
CA ALA A 472 -19.77 -23.83 5.38
C ALA A 472 -20.83 -24.93 5.25
N VAL A 473 -22.09 -24.61 5.58
CA VAL A 473 -23.24 -25.44 5.18
C VAL A 473 -23.45 -25.25 3.68
N VAL A 474 -22.77 -26.07 2.88
CA VAL A 474 -22.97 -26.12 1.43
C VAL A 474 -24.28 -26.85 1.16
N GLN A 475 -25.37 -26.11 0.99
CA GLN A 475 -26.54 -26.63 0.28
C GLN A 475 -26.20 -26.70 -1.21
N THR A 476 -25.85 -27.90 -1.67
CA THR A 476 -25.83 -28.25 -3.09
C THR A 476 -27.26 -28.42 -3.57
N GLU A 477 -27.83 -27.39 -4.17
CA GLU A 477 -29.06 -27.49 -4.95
C GLU A 477 -28.78 -27.02 -6.38
N SER A 478 -28.96 -27.94 -7.32
CA SER A 478 -29.13 -27.65 -8.74
C SER A 478 -30.53 -27.07 -8.95
N ASP A 479 -30.61 -25.85 -9.50
CA ASP A 479 -31.41 -25.59 -10.70
C ASP A 479 -31.22 -24.16 -11.22
N GLY A 480 -31.48 -23.99 -12.53
CA GLY A 480 -31.02 -22.86 -13.35
C GLY A 480 -31.77 -21.53 -13.20
N THR A 481 -32.32 -21.19 -12.03
CA THR A 481 -33.02 -19.91 -11.80
C THR A 481 -32.26 -18.99 -10.85
N SER A 482 -31.85 -17.82 -11.35
CA SER A 482 -31.06 -16.81 -10.63
C SER A 482 -31.87 -16.01 -9.60
N VAL A 483 -32.35 -16.66 -8.55
CA VAL A 483 -32.98 -15.98 -7.40
C VAL A 483 -31.90 -15.22 -6.63
N ILE A 484 -32.12 -13.91 -6.40
CA ILE A 484 -31.20 -13.05 -5.65
C ILE A 484 -31.05 -13.60 -4.22
N ARG A 485 -29.85 -14.07 -3.88
CA ARG A 485 -29.54 -14.59 -2.54
C ARG A 485 -29.65 -13.48 -1.49
N ASN A 486 -30.65 -13.56 -0.62
CA ASN A 486 -30.73 -12.73 0.58
C ASN A 486 -29.59 -13.09 1.55
N VAL A 487 -28.50 -12.34 1.52
CA VAL A 487 -27.33 -12.54 2.40
C VAL A 487 -27.56 -11.83 3.74
N ASP A 488 -27.81 -12.61 4.79
CA ASP A 488 -27.86 -12.11 6.16
C ASP A 488 -26.43 -11.97 6.72
N GLU A 489 -25.83 -10.78 6.56
CA GLU A 489 -24.51 -10.45 7.10
C GLU A 489 -24.43 -10.53 8.63
N ILE A 490 -25.54 -10.28 9.33
CA ILE A 490 -25.58 -10.32 10.81
C ILE A 490 -25.43 -11.77 11.26
N LYS A 491 -26.19 -12.68 10.66
CA LYS A 491 -26.07 -14.11 10.88
C LYS A 491 -24.70 -14.66 10.47
N GLN A 492 -24.15 -14.26 9.31
CA GLN A 492 -22.79 -14.67 8.92
C GLN A 492 -21.70 -14.19 9.90
N TYR A 493 -21.89 -13.03 10.52
CA TYR A 493 -20.98 -12.52 11.56
C TYR A 493 -21.07 -13.31 12.87
N LEU A 494 -22.27 -13.79 13.22
CA LEU A 494 -22.53 -14.60 14.43
C LEU A 494 -22.11 -16.07 14.26
N ASP A 495 -22.54 -16.72 13.19
CA ASP A 495 -22.39 -18.17 12.96
C ASP A 495 -20.92 -18.63 12.77
N CYS A 496 -19.99 -17.72 12.47
CA CYS A 496 -18.63 -18.07 12.02
C CYS A 496 -17.47 -17.62 12.93
N ARG A 497 -17.71 -16.96 14.07
CA ARG A 497 -16.65 -16.23 14.81
C ARG A 497 -16.15 -16.95 16.08
N TYR A 498 -14.85 -17.20 16.16
CA TYR A 498 -14.17 -17.57 17.40
C TYR A 498 -13.74 -16.31 18.18
N VAL A 499 -13.76 -16.40 19.52
CA VAL A 499 -13.28 -15.36 20.46
C VAL A 499 -12.50 -16.08 21.56
N SER A 500 -11.24 -15.68 21.78
CA SER A 500 -10.41 -16.29 22.83
C SER A 500 -10.80 -15.76 24.22
N PRO A 501 -10.50 -16.48 25.33
CA PRO A 501 -10.82 -16.01 26.68
C PRO A 501 -10.25 -14.62 26.99
N SER A 502 -9.01 -14.34 26.57
CA SER A 502 -8.38 -13.02 26.76
C SER A 502 -9.00 -11.93 25.87
N GLU A 503 -9.45 -12.26 24.65
CA GLU A 503 -10.23 -11.30 23.83
C GLU A 503 -11.59 -10.99 24.49
N ALA A 504 -12.26 -12.01 25.06
CA ALA A 504 -13.50 -11.82 25.80
C ALA A 504 -13.28 -10.91 27.01
N CYS A 505 -12.25 -11.15 27.83
CA CYS A 505 -11.88 -10.27 28.94
C CYS A 505 -11.55 -8.85 28.47
N TRP A 506 -10.78 -8.69 27.39
CA TRP A 506 -10.44 -7.37 26.83
C TRP A 506 -11.68 -6.57 26.40
N ARG A 507 -12.67 -7.26 25.82
CA ARG A 507 -13.96 -6.66 25.42
C ARG A 507 -14.86 -6.36 26.62
N LEU A 508 -14.91 -7.23 27.63
CA LEU A 508 -15.65 -6.99 28.87
C LEU A 508 -15.13 -5.75 29.62
N PHE A 509 -13.80 -5.55 29.65
CA PHE A 509 -13.19 -4.33 30.20
C PHE A 509 -13.29 -3.10 29.25
N SER A 510 -13.98 -3.23 28.11
CA SER A 510 -14.12 -2.18 27.08
C SER A 510 -12.80 -1.59 26.60
N PHE A 511 -11.71 -2.36 26.63
CA PHE A 511 -10.40 -1.88 26.20
C PHE A 511 -10.34 -1.74 24.66
N PRO A 512 -9.80 -0.64 24.11
CA PRO A 512 -9.63 -0.49 22.67
C PRO A 512 -8.77 -1.61 22.07
N ILE A 513 -9.26 -2.23 20.98
CA ILE A 513 -8.51 -3.21 20.20
C ILE A 513 -7.66 -2.52 19.12
N HIS A 514 -8.11 -1.36 18.63
CA HIS A 514 -7.39 -0.55 17.67
C HIS A 514 -7.31 0.89 18.19
N GLY A 515 -6.21 1.57 17.93
CA GLY A 515 -6.03 2.97 18.32
C GLY A 515 -5.08 3.70 17.38
N ARG A 516 -5.20 5.02 17.32
CA ARG A 516 -4.44 5.87 16.41
C ARG A 516 -4.34 7.30 16.93
N SER A 517 -3.29 7.99 16.51
CA SER A 517 -3.15 9.45 16.64
C SER A 517 -2.49 9.99 15.36
N PRO A 518 -2.92 11.14 14.81
CA PRO A 518 -4.08 11.93 15.22
C PRO A 518 -5.41 11.22 14.93
N ALA A 519 -6.51 11.82 15.37
CA ALA A 519 -7.84 11.36 14.98
C ALA A 519 -8.06 11.53 13.47
N VAL A 520 -8.76 10.57 12.88
CA VAL A 520 -9.26 10.62 11.48
C VAL A 520 -10.78 10.63 11.56
N GLU A 521 -11.39 11.72 11.09
CA GLU A 521 -12.84 11.92 11.02
C GLU A 521 -13.29 11.75 9.56
N ARG A 522 -14.39 11.02 9.36
CA ARG A 522 -14.84 10.58 8.05
C ARG A 522 -15.84 11.59 7.48
N LEU A 523 -15.47 12.23 6.38
CA LEU A 523 -16.28 13.23 5.71
C LEU A 523 -17.19 12.58 4.68
N TYR A 524 -18.50 12.70 4.92
CA TYR A 524 -19.56 12.31 4.00
C TYR A 524 -19.93 13.53 3.15
N PHE A 525 -20.24 13.28 1.88
CA PHE A 525 -20.69 14.26 0.89
C PHE A 525 -21.73 13.56 0.01
N HIS A 526 -22.51 14.34 -0.72
CA HIS A 526 -23.63 13.89 -1.54
C HIS A 526 -23.82 14.89 -2.69
N LEU A 527 -24.56 14.50 -3.73
CA LEU A 527 -25.07 15.45 -4.71
C LEU A 527 -26.15 16.35 -4.08
N GLU A 528 -26.53 17.42 -4.76
CA GLU A 528 -27.62 18.28 -4.31
C GLU A 528 -28.94 17.50 -4.24
N GLY A 529 -29.72 17.70 -3.16
CA GLY A 529 -30.93 16.91 -2.87
C GLY A 529 -30.70 15.42 -2.51
N ASP A 530 -29.46 14.95 -2.49
CA ASP A 530 -29.12 13.52 -2.50
C ASP A 530 -28.65 12.96 -1.13
N ASN A 531 -28.91 13.70 -0.05
CA ASN A 531 -28.57 13.35 1.32
C ASN A 531 -29.25 12.04 1.78
N SER A 532 -28.55 11.24 2.59
CA SER A 532 -29.05 9.94 3.09
C SER A 532 -29.97 10.10 4.30
N VAL A 533 -31.14 9.49 4.23
CA VAL A 533 -32.22 9.57 5.20
C VAL A 533 -32.41 8.22 5.89
N ASN A 534 -32.28 8.20 7.22
CA ASN A 534 -32.49 7.02 8.05
C ASN A 534 -33.89 7.07 8.69
N TYR A 535 -34.65 5.98 8.60
CA TYR A 535 -36.00 5.83 9.16
C TYR A 535 -36.26 4.38 9.54
N THR A 536 -37.40 4.09 10.17
CA THR A 536 -37.85 2.75 10.56
C THR A 536 -39.03 2.28 9.72
N ASP A 537 -39.34 0.98 9.73
CA ASP A 537 -40.44 0.37 8.96
C ASP A 537 -41.83 1.03 9.18
N TYR A 538 -42.02 1.79 10.27
CA TYR A 538 -43.33 2.28 10.73
C TYR A 538 -43.47 3.81 10.76
N GLU A 539 -42.44 4.56 10.36
CA GLU A 539 -42.53 6.02 10.27
C GLU A 539 -43.16 6.45 8.94
N LEU A 540 -43.97 7.51 8.98
CA LEU A 540 -44.49 8.16 7.78
C LEU A 540 -43.36 8.93 7.07
N ILE A 541 -43.31 8.86 5.75
CA ILE A 541 -42.22 9.51 4.98
C ILE A 541 -42.27 11.04 5.13
N ASP A 542 -43.45 11.63 5.20
CA ASP A 542 -43.65 13.08 5.33
C ASP A 542 -43.08 13.58 6.68
N GLU A 543 -43.47 12.94 7.79
CA GLU A 543 -42.89 13.17 9.14
C GLU A 543 -41.38 12.89 9.21
N VAL A 544 -40.84 12.04 8.32
CA VAL A 544 -39.40 11.81 8.22
C VAL A 544 -38.72 12.98 7.52
N LEU A 545 -39.26 13.47 6.40
CA LEU A 545 -38.69 14.57 5.62
C LEU A 545 -38.66 15.90 6.40
N ASP A 546 -39.68 16.16 7.23
CA ASP A 546 -39.77 17.34 8.09
C ASP A 546 -38.82 17.32 9.30
N LYS A 547 -38.24 16.16 9.67
CA LYS A 547 -37.31 16.09 10.80
C LYS A 547 -36.11 17.01 10.55
N PRO A 548 -35.77 17.92 11.49
CA PRO A 548 -34.58 18.75 11.34
C PRO A 548 -33.28 17.94 11.17
N SER A 549 -33.24 16.65 11.57
CA SER A 549 -32.11 15.75 11.35
C SER A 549 -31.95 15.24 9.92
N VAL A 550 -32.96 15.34 9.05
CA VAL A 550 -32.84 14.91 7.64
C VAL A 550 -31.95 15.85 6.81
N LYS A 551 -31.85 17.11 7.24
CA LYS A 551 -30.91 18.10 6.68
C LYS A 551 -29.50 18.01 7.31
N GLU A 552 -29.19 16.95 8.08
CA GLU A 552 -27.86 16.77 8.69
C GLU A 552 -26.82 16.27 7.69
N SER A 553 -26.09 17.23 7.12
CA SER A 553 -24.83 17.00 6.44
C SER A 553 -23.74 17.88 7.04
N MET A 554 -22.52 17.35 7.12
CA MET A 554 -21.33 18.17 7.42
C MET A 554 -20.82 18.93 6.18
N PHE A 555 -21.42 18.68 5.02
CA PHE A 555 -20.96 19.14 3.71
C PHE A 555 -21.56 20.50 3.32
N THR A 556 -22.87 20.69 3.44
CA THR A 556 -23.50 21.99 3.15
C THR A 556 -23.06 23.11 4.12
N PRO A 557 -22.88 22.89 5.45
CA PRO A 557 -22.34 23.93 6.33
C PRO A 557 -20.87 24.27 6.09
N TRP A 558 -20.11 23.46 5.32
CA TRP A 558 -18.74 23.80 4.93
C TRP A 558 -18.74 24.92 3.89
N MET A 559 -19.63 24.86 2.90
CA MET A 559 -19.80 25.92 1.90
C MET A 559 -20.26 27.23 2.54
N GLU A 560 -21.17 27.17 3.52
CA GLU A 560 -21.52 28.35 4.34
C GLU A 560 -20.34 28.88 5.18
N ALA A 561 -19.47 28.01 5.69
CA ALA A 561 -18.28 28.44 6.43
C ALA A 561 -17.25 29.15 5.51
N ASN A 562 -17.18 28.80 4.23
CA ASN A 562 -16.32 29.46 3.24
C ASN A 562 -16.79 30.89 2.92
N LYS A 563 -18.09 31.18 3.05
CA LYS A 563 -18.65 32.56 2.96
C LYS A 563 -18.28 33.44 4.16
N ILE A 564 -18.10 32.82 5.34
CA ILE A 564 -17.95 33.53 6.63
C ILE A 564 -16.48 33.73 7.03
N TYR A 565 -15.58 32.80 6.69
CA TYR A 565 -14.21 32.78 7.18
C TYR A 565 -13.19 32.84 6.03
N PHE A 566 -12.38 33.90 5.96
CA PHE A 566 -11.31 34.03 4.96
C PHE A 566 -10.31 32.85 4.96
N GLU A 567 -9.98 32.32 6.15
CA GLU A 567 -9.10 31.16 6.27
C GLU A 567 -9.72 29.85 5.73
N ALA A 568 -11.05 29.75 5.69
CA ALA A 568 -11.78 28.61 5.14
C ALA A 568 -11.62 28.50 3.62
N GLN A 569 -11.56 29.65 2.93
CA GLN A 569 -11.49 29.74 1.46
C GLN A 569 -10.24 29.09 0.87
N ASN A 570 -9.17 28.95 1.66
CA ASN A 570 -7.90 28.37 1.23
C ASN A 570 -7.82 26.83 1.43
N LEU A 571 -8.89 26.18 1.87
CA LEU A 571 -8.92 24.77 2.25
C LEU A 571 -9.86 23.94 1.36
N THR A 572 -9.41 22.75 0.98
CA THR A 572 -10.30 21.68 0.46
C THR A 572 -11.14 21.09 1.60
N TYR A 573 -12.23 20.40 1.27
CA TYR A 573 -13.11 19.80 2.30
C TYR A 573 -12.34 18.85 3.24
N SER A 574 -11.39 18.08 2.70
CA SER A 574 -10.54 17.15 3.47
C SER A 574 -9.62 17.87 4.48
N GLN A 575 -9.06 19.01 4.09
CA GLN A 575 -8.16 19.83 4.92
C GLN A 575 -8.93 20.63 5.99
N PHE A 576 -10.24 20.84 5.81
CA PHE A 576 -11.04 21.70 6.68
C PHE A 576 -10.96 21.33 8.16
N LEU A 577 -10.97 20.03 8.46
CA LEU A 577 -10.87 19.48 9.82
C LEU A 577 -9.55 19.79 10.54
N MET A 578 -8.50 20.20 9.83
CA MET A 578 -7.24 20.63 10.44
C MET A 578 -7.41 21.95 11.19
N LYS A 579 -8.18 22.90 10.62
CA LYS A 579 -8.36 24.26 11.15
C LYS A 579 -9.75 24.53 11.76
N PHE A 580 -10.74 23.71 11.43
CA PHE A 580 -12.11 23.84 11.94
C PHE A 580 -12.54 22.58 12.71
N VAL A 581 -13.57 22.74 13.54
CA VAL A 581 -14.29 21.64 14.20
C VAL A 581 -15.79 21.80 13.96
N TYR A 582 -16.49 20.69 13.71
CA TYR A 582 -17.93 20.72 13.47
C TYR A 582 -18.68 20.65 14.81
N ASP A 583 -19.42 21.72 15.12
CA ASP A 583 -20.23 21.83 16.31
C ASP A 583 -21.57 21.12 16.08
N ARG A 584 -21.67 19.86 16.51
CA ARG A 584 -22.88 19.03 16.33
C ARG A 584 -24.12 19.61 17.04
N ARG A 585 -23.98 20.50 18.04
CA ARG A 585 -25.11 21.12 18.74
C ARG A 585 -25.68 22.32 17.97
N TYR A 586 -24.81 23.10 17.33
CA TYR A 586 -25.19 24.29 16.56
C TYR A 586 -25.09 24.10 15.04
N ARG A 587 -24.83 22.86 14.59
CA ARG A 587 -24.77 22.39 13.19
C ARG A 587 -23.90 23.22 12.24
N ARG A 588 -22.84 23.84 12.77
CA ARG A 588 -21.93 24.71 12.02
C ARG A 588 -20.47 24.39 12.31
N TRP A 589 -19.61 24.69 11.34
CA TRP A 589 -18.17 24.70 11.59
C TRP A 589 -17.78 25.92 12.41
N ARG A 590 -16.77 25.77 13.28
CA ARG A 590 -16.13 26.88 14.02
C ARG A 590 -14.60 26.71 13.97
N PRO A 591 -13.80 27.79 14.00
CA PRO A 591 -12.35 27.71 14.13
C PRO A 591 -11.92 26.85 15.33
N ARG A 592 -10.94 25.98 15.11
CA ARG A 592 -10.46 24.99 16.07
C ARG A 592 -9.49 25.63 17.07
N LYS A 593 -9.80 25.52 18.36
CA LYS A 593 -8.95 26.10 19.42
C LYS A 593 -7.74 25.26 19.83
N ARG A 594 -7.80 23.92 19.71
CA ARG A 594 -6.71 22.99 20.09
C ARG A 594 -6.77 21.67 19.30
N GLY A 595 -5.62 20.99 19.21
CA GLY A 595 -5.46 19.69 18.57
C GLY A 595 -5.52 19.74 17.04
N HIS A 596 -5.38 18.58 16.39
CA HIS A 596 -5.49 18.41 14.94
C HIS A 596 -6.31 17.16 14.61
N THR A 597 -6.95 17.13 13.43
CA THR A 597 -7.75 16.00 12.96
C THR A 597 -7.59 15.90 11.45
N ILE A 598 -7.34 14.70 10.93
CA ILE A 598 -7.30 14.45 9.50
C ILE A 598 -8.75 14.26 9.02
N GLY A 599 -9.20 15.07 8.08
CA GLY A 599 -10.43 14.82 7.34
C GLY A 599 -10.17 13.84 6.21
N ARG A 600 -10.99 12.79 6.13
CA ARG A 600 -10.90 11.79 5.05
C ARG A 600 -12.26 11.63 4.40
N LEU A 601 -12.34 11.95 3.11
CA LEU A 601 -13.53 11.68 2.30
C LEU A 601 -13.90 10.18 2.38
N ILE A 602 -15.19 9.86 2.28
CA ILE A 602 -15.62 8.48 2.04
C ILE A 602 -15.12 7.98 0.67
N TRP A 603 -14.97 6.66 0.56
CA TRP A 603 -14.74 6.02 -0.72
C TRP A 603 -16.07 5.87 -1.44
N VAL A 604 -16.03 6.05 -2.76
CA VAL A 604 -17.17 5.98 -3.67
C VAL A 604 -16.67 5.24 -4.92
N PRO A 605 -17.35 4.19 -5.40
CA PRO A 605 -16.92 3.48 -6.59
C PRO A 605 -17.21 4.28 -7.88
N PRO A 606 -16.38 4.17 -8.93
CA PRO A 606 -16.61 4.85 -10.21
C PRO A 606 -17.98 4.58 -10.86
N SER A 607 -18.62 3.46 -10.52
CA SER A 607 -19.94 3.08 -11.01
C SER A 607 -21.09 3.96 -10.50
N THR A 608 -20.87 4.89 -9.56
CA THR A 608 -21.91 5.82 -9.09
C THR A 608 -21.98 7.14 -9.87
N GLY A 609 -21.25 7.28 -10.98
CA GLY A 609 -21.31 8.45 -11.86
C GLY A 609 -20.96 9.76 -11.13
N GLU A 610 -21.83 10.76 -11.21
CA GLU A 610 -21.60 12.12 -10.68
C GLU A 610 -21.12 12.18 -9.22
N LEU A 611 -21.55 11.27 -8.35
CA LEU A 611 -21.06 11.24 -6.96
C LEU A 611 -19.57 10.88 -6.85
N TYR A 612 -19.03 10.09 -7.79
CA TYR A 612 -17.60 9.80 -7.89
C TYR A 612 -16.82 11.00 -8.44
N TYR A 613 -17.37 11.71 -9.43
CA TYR A 613 -16.71 12.89 -10.00
C TYR A 613 -16.71 14.08 -9.02
N LEU A 614 -17.82 14.31 -8.30
CA LEU A 614 -17.87 15.25 -7.17
C LEU A 614 -16.80 14.90 -6.12
N ARG A 615 -16.63 13.61 -5.77
CA ARG A 615 -15.57 13.18 -4.85
C ARG A 615 -14.18 13.62 -5.34
N MET A 616 -13.89 13.50 -6.63
CA MET A 616 -12.60 13.91 -7.20
C MET A 616 -12.41 15.43 -7.10
N MET A 617 -13.41 16.23 -7.50
CA MET A 617 -13.34 17.70 -7.40
C MET A 617 -13.09 18.16 -5.94
N LEU A 618 -13.71 17.53 -4.95
CA LEU A 618 -13.51 17.81 -3.52
C LEU A 618 -12.08 17.53 -2.98
N THR A 619 -11.20 16.92 -3.78
CA THR A 619 -9.78 16.76 -3.43
C THR A 619 -8.91 17.96 -3.83
N VAL A 620 -9.39 18.83 -4.72
CA VAL A 620 -8.63 19.97 -5.28
C VAL A 620 -9.32 21.32 -5.13
N VAL A 621 -10.66 21.38 -5.24
CA VAL A 621 -11.42 22.63 -5.08
C VAL A 621 -11.32 23.14 -3.63
N LYS A 622 -10.99 24.42 -3.48
CA LYS A 622 -10.84 25.12 -2.20
C LYS A 622 -11.90 26.21 -2.09
N GLY A 623 -12.45 26.38 -0.88
CA GLY A 623 -13.33 27.50 -0.59
C GLY A 623 -14.67 27.65 -1.35
N PRO A 624 -15.28 26.62 -1.96
CA PRO A 624 -16.52 26.81 -2.72
C PRO A 624 -17.67 27.24 -1.78
N THR A 625 -18.51 28.14 -2.27
CA THR A 625 -19.65 28.72 -1.54
C THR A 625 -21.00 28.14 -1.97
N CYS A 626 -21.04 27.50 -3.14
CA CYS A 626 -22.16 26.71 -3.67
C CYS A 626 -21.67 25.46 -4.43
N TYR A 627 -22.59 24.70 -5.06
CA TYR A 627 -22.23 23.55 -5.89
C TYR A 627 -21.64 23.95 -7.25
N GLU A 628 -22.02 25.11 -7.83
CA GLU A 628 -21.46 25.59 -9.09
C GLU A 628 -19.98 25.96 -8.99
N ASP A 629 -19.55 26.52 -7.86
CA ASP A 629 -18.12 26.78 -7.55
C ASP A 629 -17.27 25.50 -7.62
N ILE A 630 -17.87 24.34 -7.33
CA ILE A 630 -17.19 23.03 -7.41
C ILE A 630 -17.06 22.54 -8.87
N LYS A 631 -17.81 23.12 -9.80
CA LYS A 631 -17.73 22.85 -11.25
C LYS A 631 -16.99 23.95 -12.03
N PHE A 632 -16.43 24.97 -11.37
CA PHE A 632 -15.72 26.06 -12.03
C PHE A 632 -14.29 25.66 -12.40
N VAL A 633 -14.00 25.60 -13.70
CA VAL A 633 -12.69 25.21 -14.26
C VAL A 633 -12.37 26.12 -15.45
N ASP A 634 -11.12 26.59 -15.55
CA ASP A 634 -10.59 27.42 -16.65
C ASP A 634 -11.46 28.64 -17.01
N GLY A 635 -12.04 29.29 -15.98
CA GLY A 635 -12.86 30.50 -16.13
C GLY A 635 -14.33 30.25 -16.43
N LYS A 636 -14.79 29.00 -16.55
CA LYS A 636 -16.18 28.63 -16.87
C LYS A 636 -16.75 27.64 -15.85
N VAL A 637 -18.03 27.78 -15.49
CA VAL A 637 -18.80 26.71 -14.83
C VAL A 637 -19.07 25.60 -15.85
N GLN A 638 -18.69 24.36 -15.52
CA GLN A 638 -18.91 23.18 -16.34
C GLN A 638 -20.28 22.55 -16.05
N ASP A 639 -20.84 21.83 -17.03
CA ASP A 639 -22.22 21.35 -16.98
C ASP A 639 -22.41 20.24 -15.92
N SER A 640 -21.54 19.22 -15.91
CA SER A 640 -21.50 18.17 -14.88
C SER A 640 -20.18 18.14 -14.08
N PHE A 641 -20.14 17.40 -12.97
CA PHE A 641 -18.88 17.14 -12.24
C PHE A 641 -17.94 16.26 -13.06
N ARG A 642 -18.48 15.40 -13.93
CA ARG A 642 -17.69 14.65 -14.92
C ARG A 642 -16.96 15.58 -15.88
N ASP A 643 -17.62 16.62 -16.39
CA ASP A 643 -17.01 17.55 -17.35
C ASP A 643 -15.99 18.46 -16.66
N ALA A 644 -16.22 18.83 -15.40
CA ALA A 644 -15.20 19.48 -14.58
C ALA A 644 -13.96 18.58 -14.37
N CYS A 645 -14.17 17.29 -14.07
CA CYS A 645 -13.08 16.31 -14.00
C CYS A 645 -12.36 16.11 -15.35
N PHE A 646 -13.08 16.21 -16.47
CA PHE A 646 -12.49 16.09 -17.81
C PHE A 646 -11.50 17.24 -18.07
N HIS A 647 -11.92 18.49 -17.88
CA HIS A 647 -11.06 19.67 -18.08
C HIS A 647 -9.86 19.69 -17.12
N MET A 648 -10.01 19.20 -15.88
CA MET A 648 -8.89 19.04 -14.94
C MET A 648 -7.97 17.82 -15.25
N GLY A 649 -8.19 17.08 -16.34
CA GLY A 649 -7.37 15.93 -16.75
C GLY A 649 -7.51 14.69 -15.85
N PHE A 650 -8.63 14.58 -15.11
CA PHE A 650 -8.89 13.51 -14.13
C PHE A 650 -9.58 12.27 -14.70
N LEU A 651 -9.89 12.23 -16.01
CA LEU A 651 -10.58 11.11 -16.64
C LEU A 651 -9.69 10.35 -17.62
N ASN A 652 -9.68 9.02 -17.51
CA ASN A 652 -9.13 8.13 -18.53
C ASN A 652 -10.20 7.77 -19.56
N ASP A 653 -10.26 8.54 -20.64
CA ASP A 653 -10.95 8.16 -21.87
C ASP A 653 -10.03 8.29 -23.10
N ASP A 654 -10.59 8.24 -24.31
CA ASP A 654 -9.84 8.43 -25.56
C ASP A 654 -10.06 9.83 -26.17
N ASN A 655 -10.89 10.67 -25.55
CA ASN A 655 -11.11 12.05 -25.98
C ASN A 655 -9.89 12.92 -25.66
N GLU A 656 -9.10 12.56 -24.64
CA GLU A 656 -7.76 13.12 -24.40
C GLU A 656 -6.86 13.08 -25.65
N TYR A 657 -6.98 12.03 -26.48
CA TYR A 657 -6.24 11.90 -27.74
C TYR A 657 -6.85 12.74 -28.87
N VAL A 658 -8.16 12.91 -28.89
CA VAL A 658 -8.86 13.82 -29.82
C VAL A 658 -8.50 15.28 -29.51
N ALA A 659 -8.51 15.66 -28.23
CA ALA A 659 -8.08 16.97 -27.76
C ALA A 659 -6.61 17.24 -28.09
N ALA A 660 -5.71 16.29 -27.86
CA ALA A 660 -4.29 16.42 -28.24
C ALA A 660 -4.05 16.64 -29.75
N ILE A 661 -4.87 16.04 -30.62
CA ILE A 661 -4.79 16.25 -32.09
C ILE A 661 -5.38 17.62 -32.47
N ASN A 662 -6.48 18.03 -31.86
CA ASN A 662 -7.11 19.33 -32.12
C ASN A 662 -6.27 20.50 -31.58
N GLU A 663 -5.63 20.36 -30.40
CA GLU A 663 -4.66 21.32 -29.86
C GLU A 663 -3.41 21.44 -30.75
N ALA A 664 -2.96 20.34 -31.36
CA ALA A 664 -1.84 20.37 -32.29
C ALA A 664 -2.20 20.95 -33.67
N LYS A 665 -3.49 20.93 -34.06
CA LYS A 665 -3.98 21.39 -35.39
C LYS A 665 -3.52 22.80 -35.70
N ASP A 666 -3.65 23.70 -34.74
CA ASP A 666 -3.36 25.13 -34.93
C ASP A 666 -1.85 25.41 -35.09
N TRP A 667 -0.99 24.42 -34.82
CA TRP A 667 0.46 24.58 -34.66
C TRP A 667 1.30 23.74 -35.63
N GLY A 668 0.73 22.70 -36.25
CA GLY A 668 1.45 21.70 -37.04
C GLY A 668 0.71 21.25 -38.29
N SER A 669 1.44 20.97 -39.37
CA SER A 669 0.85 20.46 -40.62
C SER A 669 0.30 19.04 -40.48
N GLY A 670 -0.59 18.63 -41.39
CA GLY A 670 -1.20 17.30 -41.41
C GLY A 670 -0.20 16.15 -41.27
N HIS A 671 1.00 16.25 -41.87
CA HIS A 671 2.08 15.28 -41.66
C HIS A 671 2.45 15.07 -40.17
N PHE A 672 2.58 16.15 -39.39
CA PHE A 672 2.87 16.05 -37.95
C PHE A 672 1.67 15.53 -37.15
N LEU A 673 0.44 15.84 -37.57
CA LEU A 673 -0.79 15.34 -36.94
C LEU A 673 -0.99 13.85 -37.20
N ARG A 674 -0.80 13.39 -38.45
CA ARG A 674 -0.72 11.97 -38.84
C ARG A 674 0.35 11.24 -38.04
N LYS A 675 1.53 11.84 -37.85
CA LYS A 675 2.62 11.29 -37.03
C LYS A 675 2.31 11.24 -35.53
N LEU A 676 1.60 12.23 -34.99
CA LEU A 676 1.13 12.24 -33.60
C LEU A 676 0.12 11.09 -33.37
N PHE A 677 -0.85 10.93 -34.28
CA PHE A 677 -1.80 9.82 -34.26
C PHE A 677 -1.10 8.44 -34.35
N VAL A 678 -0.13 8.27 -35.26
CA VAL A 678 0.73 7.07 -35.32
C VAL A 678 1.45 6.82 -34.00
N THR A 679 2.00 7.86 -33.36
CA THR A 679 2.67 7.73 -32.05
C THR A 679 1.70 7.28 -30.94
N MET A 680 0.45 7.75 -30.97
CA MET A 680 -0.61 7.29 -30.06
C MET A 680 -1.00 5.83 -30.31
N LEU A 681 -1.08 5.37 -31.57
CA LEU A 681 -1.34 3.95 -31.88
C LEU A 681 -0.18 3.06 -31.42
N LEU A 682 1.07 3.46 -31.71
CA LEU A 682 2.28 2.71 -31.38
C LEU A 682 2.50 2.57 -29.87
N SER A 683 2.02 3.51 -29.05
CA SER A 683 2.11 3.43 -27.58
C SER A 683 1.29 2.28 -26.98
N GLY A 684 0.23 1.83 -27.67
CA GLY A 684 -0.73 0.86 -27.16
C GLY A 684 -1.63 1.37 -26.04
N THR A 685 -1.74 2.69 -25.83
CA THR A 685 -2.51 3.28 -24.71
C THR A 685 -3.85 3.90 -25.10
N VAL A 686 -4.22 3.84 -26.38
CA VAL A 686 -5.54 4.21 -26.91
C VAL A 686 -6.46 3.00 -26.82
N ASN A 687 -7.59 3.11 -26.12
CA ASN A 687 -8.51 1.99 -25.88
C ASN A 687 -9.43 1.75 -27.08
N ARG A 688 -9.82 2.82 -27.79
CA ARG A 688 -10.70 2.78 -28.97
C ARG A 688 -10.12 3.56 -30.16
N PRO A 689 -9.07 3.05 -30.84
CA PRO A 689 -8.45 3.69 -32.01
C PRO A 689 -9.45 4.24 -33.04
N ARG A 690 -10.48 3.45 -33.39
CA ARG A 690 -11.54 3.89 -34.32
C ARG A 690 -12.28 5.15 -33.87
N HIS A 691 -12.55 5.28 -32.57
CA HIS A 691 -13.25 6.46 -32.04
C HIS A 691 -12.42 7.73 -32.22
N VAL A 692 -11.11 7.66 -31.94
CA VAL A 692 -10.19 8.78 -32.16
C VAL A 692 -10.12 9.11 -33.66
N TRP A 693 -10.02 8.08 -34.52
CA TRP A 693 -10.00 8.24 -35.98
C TRP A 693 -11.25 8.96 -36.52
N GLU A 694 -12.46 8.45 -36.25
CA GLU A 694 -13.69 9.03 -36.83
C GLU A 694 -13.93 10.47 -36.34
N GLN A 695 -13.41 10.85 -35.18
CA GLN A 695 -13.45 12.23 -34.63
C GLN A 695 -12.34 13.16 -35.17
N THR A 696 -11.24 12.62 -35.72
CA THR A 696 -10.05 13.42 -36.09
C THR A 696 -9.62 13.30 -37.55
N TRP A 697 -10.16 12.37 -38.34
CA TRP A 697 -9.65 12.11 -39.70
C TRP A 697 -9.63 13.36 -40.61
N ARG A 698 -10.59 14.29 -40.47
CA ARG A 698 -10.60 15.58 -41.21
C ARG A 698 -9.48 16.54 -40.79
N THR A 699 -9.00 16.42 -39.56
CA THR A 699 -7.82 17.13 -39.02
C THR A 699 -6.52 16.41 -39.40
N LEU A 700 -6.59 15.12 -39.73
CA LEU A 700 -5.44 14.31 -40.18
C LEU A 700 -5.24 14.35 -41.71
N SER A 701 -6.30 14.58 -42.49
CA SER A 701 -6.25 14.81 -43.94
C SER A 701 -5.82 16.24 -44.27
N ASP A 702 -5.10 16.41 -45.38
CA ASP A 702 -4.83 17.75 -45.93
C ASP A 702 -6.04 18.25 -46.74
N GLU A 703 -6.25 19.56 -46.83
CA GLU A 703 -7.44 20.16 -47.47
C GLU A 703 -7.38 20.08 -49.01
N LEU A 704 -7.85 18.94 -49.55
CA LEU A 704 -7.96 18.66 -50.98
C LEU A 704 -9.43 18.57 -51.42
N GLN A 705 -9.73 18.99 -52.66
CA GLN A 705 -11.07 18.86 -53.27
C GLN A 705 -11.33 17.43 -53.75
N LEU A 706 -11.50 16.51 -52.80
CA LEU A 706 -11.80 15.09 -52.99
C LEU A 706 -12.98 14.67 -52.10
N SER A 707 -13.58 13.51 -52.35
CA SER A 707 -14.65 13.01 -51.48
C SER A 707 -14.13 12.58 -50.10
N ASP A 708 -14.99 12.63 -49.08
CA ASP A 708 -14.71 12.10 -47.73
C ASP A 708 -14.12 10.67 -47.74
N THR A 709 -14.50 9.84 -48.69
CA THR A 709 -14.01 8.46 -48.83
C THR A 709 -12.58 8.41 -49.39
N GLU A 710 -12.28 9.21 -50.41
CA GLU A 710 -10.94 9.32 -50.99
C GLU A 710 -9.96 9.96 -50.01
N LEU A 711 -10.38 11.03 -49.31
CA LEU A 711 -9.60 11.68 -48.25
C LEU A 711 -9.27 10.70 -47.11
N LYS A 712 -10.24 9.91 -46.64
CA LYS A 712 -10.00 8.85 -45.65
C LYS A 712 -9.00 7.82 -46.18
N ASN A 713 -9.16 7.35 -47.42
CA ASN A 713 -8.28 6.33 -48.01
C ASN A 713 -6.83 6.82 -48.17
N LEU A 714 -6.60 8.02 -48.72
CA LEU A 714 -5.27 8.62 -48.84
C LEU A 714 -4.59 8.82 -47.48
N THR A 715 -5.36 9.32 -46.50
CA THR A 715 -4.88 9.53 -45.13
C THR A 715 -4.49 8.20 -44.46
N LEU A 716 -5.26 7.12 -44.68
CA LEU A 716 -4.93 5.77 -44.21
C LEU A 716 -3.69 5.19 -44.90
N ILE A 717 -3.46 5.46 -46.19
CA ILE A 717 -2.24 5.05 -46.91
C ILE A 717 -1.00 5.71 -46.30
N GLU A 718 -1.04 7.01 -45.98
CA GLU A 718 0.08 7.67 -45.30
C GLU A 718 0.34 7.10 -43.90
N ILE A 719 -0.72 6.90 -43.11
CA ILE A 719 -0.61 6.33 -41.76
C ILE A 719 -0.05 4.90 -41.81
N GLU A 720 -0.49 4.05 -42.74
CA GLU A 720 0.05 2.70 -42.95
C GLU A 720 1.54 2.75 -43.34
N ASN A 721 1.98 3.66 -44.22
CA ASN A 721 3.40 3.81 -44.53
C ASN A 721 4.23 4.24 -43.29
N MET A 722 3.71 5.17 -42.47
CA MET A 722 4.36 5.57 -41.21
C MET A 722 4.42 4.42 -40.20
N MET A 723 3.37 3.60 -40.10
CA MET A 723 3.31 2.41 -39.24
C MET A 723 4.28 1.32 -39.71
N GLN A 724 4.35 1.06 -41.02
CA GLN A 724 5.28 0.10 -41.62
C GLN A 724 6.74 0.46 -41.32
N SER A 725 7.10 1.75 -41.32
CA SER A 725 8.45 2.20 -40.93
C SER A 725 8.82 1.77 -39.48
N ASN A 726 7.84 1.75 -38.58
CA ASN A 726 7.99 1.27 -37.20
C ASN A 726 7.79 -0.25 -37.05
N ARG A 727 7.67 -0.99 -38.17
CA ARG A 727 7.44 -2.45 -38.25
C ARG A 727 6.13 -2.89 -37.58
N ARG A 728 5.06 -2.14 -37.84
CA ARG A 728 3.67 -2.44 -37.45
C ARG A 728 2.75 -2.22 -38.66
N ARG A 729 1.58 -2.85 -38.72
CA ARG A 729 0.54 -2.58 -39.75
C ARG A 729 -0.79 -2.20 -39.10
N LEU A 730 -1.61 -1.41 -39.80
CA LEU A 730 -2.94 -1.01 -39.30
C LEU A 730 -3.85 -2.21 -39.01
N HIS A 731 -3.68 -3.32 -39.74
CA HIS A 731 -4.47 -4.54 -39.54
C HIS A 731 -4.36 -5.13 -38.12
N GLU A 732 -3.30 -4.81 -37.37
CA GLU A 732 -3.12 -5.26 -35.98
C GLU A 732 -4.14 -4.60 -35.02
N PHE A 733 -4.68 -3.45 -35.42
CA PHE A 733 -5.67 -2.68 -34.68
C PHE A 733 -7.03 -2.98 -35.28
N THR A 734 -7.57 -4.17 -35.04
CA THR A 734 -8.76 -4.76 -35.70
C THR A 734 -10.06 -3.94 -35.68
N CYS A 735 -10.10 -2.82 -34.96
CA CYS A 735 -11.20 -1.85 -34.99
C CYS A 735 -10.99 -0.68 -35.97
N MET A 736 -9.76 -0.41 -36.41
CA MET A 736 -9.46 0.62 -37.41
C MET A 736 -10.02 0.23 -38.79
N PRO A 737 -10.48 1.20 -39.60
CA PRO A 737 -10.74 0.94 -41.01
C PRO A 737 -9.44 0.59 -41.74
N TYR A 738 -9.55 -0.33 -42.69
CA TYR A 738 -8.48 -0.71 -43.62
C TYR A 738 -9.02 -0.63 -45.05
N LEU A 739 -8.13 -0.59 -46.05
CA LEU A 739 -8.50 -0.34 -47.43
C LEU A 739 -9.21 -1.55 -48.05
N ASP A 740 -10.43 -1.36 -48.55
CA ASP A 740 -11.12 -2.36 -49.35
C ASP A 740 -10.47 -2.48 -50.74
N SER A 741 -9.72 -3.58 -50.93
CA SER A 741 -9.35 -4.21 -52.20
C SER A 741 -8.39 -3.52 -53.18
N TYR A 742 -8.23 -2.19 -53.20
CA TYR A 742 -7.63 -1.54 -54.39
C TYR A 742 -6.09 -1.43 -54.45
N VAL A 743 -5.35 -1.51 -53.33
CA VAL A 743 -3.87 -1.35 -53.35
C VAL A 743 -3.17 -2.31 -52.38
N THR A 744 -2.83 -3.53 -52.82
CA THR A 744 -1.69 -4.37 -52.29
C THR A 744 -1.46 -5.72 -53.02
N LYS A 745 -1.65 -5.81 -54.36
CA LYS A 745 -1.36 -7.09 -55.08
C LYS A 745 0.12 -7.38 -55.39
N HIS A 746 1.01 -6.40 -55.28
CA HIS A 746 2.46 -6.58 -55.48
C HIS A 746 3.28 -5.82 -54.42
N VAL A 747 3.36 -6.37 -53.21
CA VAL A 747 4.40 -6.03 -52.23
C VAL A 747 4.91 -7.34 -51.62
N GLY A 748 6.04 -7.84 -52.09
CA GLY A 748 6.74 -8.96 -51.45
C GLY A 748 7.46 -8.50 -50.17
N ASN A 749 8.40 -9.30 -49.65
CA ASN A 749 9.06 -9.00 -48.38
C ASN A 749 9.86 -7.68 -48.44
N ARG A 750 9.26 -6.60 -47.91
CA ARG A 750 9.84 -5.25 -47.93
C ARG A 750 11.08 -5.11 -47.05
N LEU A 751 11.30 -5.98 -46.05
CA LEU A 751 12.59 -6.03 -45.33
C LEU A 751 13.71 -6.61 -46.18
N ILE A 752 13.39 -7.46 -47.17
CA ILE A 752 14.37 -7.94 -48.15
C ILE A 752 14.55 -6.91 -49.26
N TYR A 753 13.49 -6.23 -49.72
CA TYR A 753 13.63 -5.17 -50.72
C TYR A 753 14.32 -3.91 -50.18
N ASP A 754 13.98 -3.39 -48.99
CA ASP A 754 14.65 -2.22 -48.41
C ASP A 754 16.15 -2.50 -48.08
N GLU A 755 16.54 -3.78 -47.92
CA GLU A 755 17.93 -4.24 -47.68
C GLU A 755 18.62 -4.74 -48.98
N LEU A 756 17.99 -4.60 -50.15
CA LEU A 756 18.56 -4.88 -51.48
C LEU A 756 18.46 -3.68 -52.45
N ASP A 757 17.47 -2.80 -52.28
CA ASP A 757 17.27 -1.55 -53.01
C ASP A 757 18.02 -0.39 -52.33
N TYR A 758 19.30 -0.61 -52.03
CA TYR A 758 20.22 0.46 -51.70
C TYR A 758 21.20 0.66 -52.85
N ASN A 759 21.40 1.92 -53.26
CA ASN A 759 22.47 2.26 -54.19
C ASN A 759 23.81 1.94 -53.53
N ALA A 760 24.49 0.89 -54.03
CA ALA A 760 25.68 0.33 -53.37
C ALA A 760 26.84 1.33 -53.26
N GLU A 761 27.01 2.26 -54.20
CA GLU A 761 28.04 3.31 -54.11
C GLU A 761 27.68 4.36 -53.05
N LYS A 762 26.41 4.78 -53.02
CA LYS A 762 25.88 5.73 -52.04
C LYS A 762 25.91 5.17 -50.63
N GLU A 763 25.53 3.91 -50.43
CA GLU A 763 25.66 3.28 -49.11
C GLU A 763 27.08 2.83 -48.79
N GLN A 764 27.96 2.53 -49.75
CA GLN A 764 29.39 2.38 -49.44
C GLN A 764 30.02 3.72 -49.03
N LYS A 765 29.54 4.85 -49.57
CA LYS A 765 29.96 6.20 -49.15
C LYS A 765 29.37 6.57 -47.78
N ASN A 766 28.06 6.42 -47.59
CA ASN A 766 27.42 6.58 -46.28
C ASN A 766 28.04 5.65 -45.24
N PHE A 767 28.41 4.41 -45.57
CA PHE A 767 29.14 3.50 -44.71
C PHE A 767 30.53 4.05 -44.38
N LYS A 768 31.32 4.51 -45.34
CA LYS A 768 32.63 5.16 -45.07
C LYS A 768 32.50 6.40 -44.16
N GLU A 769 31.38 7.13 -44.23
CA GLU A 769 31.09 8.28 -43.36
C GLU A 769 30.49 7.89 -41.98
N LEU A 770 29.66 6.84 -41.91
CA LEU A 770 28.87 6.44 -40.73
C LEU A 770 29.42 5.22 -39.97
N PHE A 771 30.37 4.47 -40.53
CA PHE A 771 31.08 3.36 -39.86
C PHE A 771 31.84 3.87 -38.63
N HIS A 772 32.34 5.11 -38.70
CA HIS A 772 32.89 5.84 -37.55
C HIS A 772 31.85 6.24 -36.49
N ALA A 773 30.56 5.97 -36.71
CA ALA A 773 29.44 6.41 -35.89
C ALA A 773 28.25 5.41 -35.92
N LEU A 774 28.52 4.13 -35.64
CA LEU A 774 27.53 3.04 -35.51
C LEU A 774 26.36 3.44 -34.57
N THR A 775 25.26 3.93 -35.14
CA THR A 775 24.17 4.59 -34.37
C THR A 775 22.75 4.10 -34.69
N GLY A 776 22.62 3.06 -35.53
CA GLY A 776 21.33 2.42 -35.86
C GLY A 776 20.83 1.36 -34.86
N GLY A 777 21.53 1.19 -33.73
CA GLY A 777 21.26 0.12 -32.77
C GLY A 777 19.89 0.21 -32.09
N ARG A 778 19.29 -0.96 -31.83
CA ARG A 778 18.08 -1.13 -31.00
C ARG A 778 18.46 -1.84 -29.69
N THR A 779 17.68 -1.66 -28.63
CA THR A 779 17.93 -2.39 -27.37
C THR A 779 17.76 -3.89 -27.59
N ALA A 780 18.62 -4.72 -26.97
CA ALA A 780 18.60 -6.17 -27.16
C ALA A 780 17.22 -6.80 -26.87
N HIS A 781 16.57 -6.39 -25.78
CA HIS A 781 15.18 -6.78 -25.46
C HIS A 781 14.18 -6.47 -26.59
N SER A 782 14.33 -5.34 -27.29
CA SER A 782 13.44 -4.95 -28.41
C SER A 782 13.82 -5.60 -29.75
N LYS A 783 15.10 -5.90 -29.99
CA LYS A 783 15.57 -6.58 -31.22
C LYS A 783 15.33 -8.08 -31.14
N PHE A 784 15.63 -8.73 -30.01
CA PHE A 784 15.54 -10.19 -29.84
C PHE A 784 14.34 -10.63 -29.00
N LYS A 785 13.36 -9.76 -28.71
CA LYS A 785 12.12 -10.11 -27.97
C LYS A 785 12.38 -10.84 -26.63
N ILE A 786 13.46 -10.46 -25.94
CA ILE A 786 13.87 -11.08 -24.67
C ILE A 786 12.79 -10.76 -23.60
N PRO A 787 12.28 -11.76 -22.87
CA PRO A 787 11.32 -11.55 -21.78
C PRO A 787 11.86 -10.60 -20.70
N VAL A 788 10.96 -9.89 -20.03
CA VAL A 788 11.27 -9.07 -18.84
C VAL A 788 10.25 -9.40 -17.75
N PRO A 789 10.66 -9.91 -16.57
CA PRO A 789 12.05 -10.19 -16.16
C PRO A 789 12.66 -11.43 -16.86
N THR A 790 13.98 -11.39 -17.10
CA THR A 790 14.74 -12.49 -17.70
C THR A 790 15.15 -13.53 -16.65
N LEU A 791 14.35 -14.58 -16.51
CA LEU A 791 14.64 -15.71 -15.63
C LEU A 791 15.57 -16.73 -16.29
N ASP A 792 16.15 -17.60 -15.46
CA ASP A 792 16.90 -18.77 -15.94
C ASP A 792 16.02 -19.69 -16.81
N ASN A 793 16.63 -20.31 -17.81
CA ASN A 793 16.03 -21.21 -18.80
C ASN A 793 14.86 -20.67 -19.64
N LEU A 794 14.68 -19.34 -19.70
CA LEU A 794 13.83 -18.73 -20.73
C LEU A 794 14.48 -18.73 -22.12
N THR A 795 13.64 -18.70 -23.15
CA THR A 795 13.98 -18.35 -24.53
C THR A 795 13.46 -16.93 -24.86
N CYS A 796 13.80 -16.44 -26.05
CA CYS A 796 13.21 -15.23 -26.61
C CYS A 796 11.82 -15.51 -27.18
N ASN A 797 10.92 -14.50 -27.13
CA ASN A 797 9.58 -14.60 -27.72
C ASN A 797 9.65 -14.39 -29.24
N ILE A 798 10.20 -15.38 -29.96
CA ILE A 798 10.37 -15.40 -31.42
C ILE A 798 9.87 -16.76 -31.93
N ASP A 799 8.69 -16.77 -32.55
CA ASP A 799 8.13 -17.98 -33.14
C ASP A 799 8.85 -18.37 -34.44
N LYS A 800 8.86 -19.68 -34.73
CA LYS A 800 9.44 -20.25 -35.95
C LYS A 800 8.68 -19.80 -37.19
N ASP A 801 9.40 -19.75 -38.32
CA ASP A 801 8.88 -19.44 -39.65
C ASP A 801 8.22 -18.05 -39.75
N THR A 802 8.61 -17.11 -38.87
CA THR A 802 8.22 -15.69 -38.92
C THR A 802 9.23 -14.84 -39.71
N ASP A 803 8.81 -13.67 -40.21
CA ASP A 803 9.72 -12.67 -40.81
C ASP A 803 10.93 -12.35 -39.91
N HIS A 804 10.74 -12.46 -38.59
CA HIS A 804 11.79 -12.20 -37.62
C HIS A 804 12.75 -13.39 -37.45
N SER A 805 12.28 -14.63 -37.49
CA SER A 805 13.16 -15.81 -37.48
C SER A 805 13.96 -15.89 -38.77
N GLN A 806 13.32 -15.65 -39.93
CA GLN A 806 13.98 -15.58 -41.25
C GLN A 806 15.11 -14.54 -41.27
N LEU A 807 14.87 -13.34 -40.72
CA LEU A 807 15.91 -12.30 -40.59
C LEU A 807 17.10 -12.77 -39.74
N LEU A 808 16.88 -13.55 -38.67
CA LEU A 808 17.96 -14.09 -37.83
C LEU A 808 18.70 -15.26 -38.50
N GLU A 809 18.00 -16.10 -39.27
CA GLU A 809 18.63 -17.14 -40.09
C GLU A 809 19.55 -16.56 -41.17
N ALA A 810 19.20 -15.39 -41.72
CA ALA A 810 19.97 -14.62 -42.70
C ALA A 810 21.00 -13.64 -42.09
N THR A 811 20.94 -13.34 -40.78
CA THR A 811 21.92 -12.46 -40.12
C THR A 811 23.22 -13.23 -39.89
N ASP A 812 24.35 -12.85 -40.49
CA ASP A 812 25.63 -13.54 -40.28
C ASP A 812 26.39 -13.07 -39.04
N VAL A 813 26.32 -11.76 -38.74
CA VAL A 813 27.01 -11.14 -37.59
C VAL A 813 26.02 -10.37 -36.72
N ILE A 814 26.08 -10.61 -35.41
CA ILE A 814 25.35 -9.86 -34.39
C ILE A 814 26.33 -9.00 -33.60
N ILE A 815 26.09 -7.69 -33.53
CA ILE A 815 26.84 -6.77 -32.66
C ILE A 815 25.96 -6.37 -31.48
N TRP A 816 26.45 -6.55 -30.26
CA TRP A 816 25.76 -6.20 -29.01
C TRP A 816 26.66 -5.30 -28.16
N ASP A 817 26.36 -3.99 -28.17
CA ASP A 817 27.09 -2.96 -27.42
C ASP A 817 26.57 -2.81 -25.98
N GLU A 818 27.40 -2.26 -25.09
CA GLU A 818 27.21 -2.19 -23.63
C GLU A 818 26.78 -3.54 -22.99
N ALA A 819 27.31 -4.65 -23.50
CA ALA A 819 27.02 -6.01 -23.07
C ALA A 819 27.20 -6.25 -21.55
N PRO A 820 28.23 -5.70 -20.85
CA PRO A 820 28.37 -5.85 -19.40
C PRO A 820 27.20 -5.32 -18.56
N MET A 821 26.35 -4.43 -19.10
CA MET A 821 25.13 -3.97 -18.41
C MET A 821 24.00 -5.01 -18.39
N SER A 822 24.08 -6.04 -19.24
CA SER A 822 22.99 -7.00 -19.45
C SER A 822 23.18 -8.25 -18.57
N HIS A 823 22.11 -8.69 -17.92
CA HIS A 823 22.13 -9.91 -17.12
C HIS A 823 22.40 -11.13 -18.02
N ARG A 824 23.29 -12.04 -17.59
CA ARG A 824 23.71 -13.24 -18.33
C ARG A 824 22.57 -14.00 -19.03
N HIS A 825 21.41 -14.16 -18.38
CA HIS A 825 20.26 -14.88 -18.93
C HIS A 825 19.74 -14.28 -20.26
N CYS A 826 20.00 -13.00 -20.54
CA CYS A 826 19.66 -12.36 -21.82
C CYS A 826 20.47 -12.93 -22.99
N PHE A 827 21.75 -13.28 -22.78
CA PHE A 827 22.60 -13.91 -23.78
C PHE A 827 22.27 -15.39 -23.91
N GLU A 828 22.03 -16.06 -22.78
CA GLU A 828 21.70 -17.49 -22.73
C GLU A 828 20.32 -17.80 -23.33
N ALA A 829 19.36 -16.89 -23.21
CA ALA A 829 18.07 -16.96 -23.90
C ALA A 829 18.23 -16.79 -25.42
N LEU A 830 19.11 -15.88 -25.86
CA LEU A 830 19.41 -15.71 -27.29
C LEU A 830 20.12 -16.94 -27.87
N ASP A 831 21.08 -17.52 -27.16
CA ASP A 831 21.75 -18.78 -27.55
C ASP A 831 20.74 -19.93 -27.75
N LYS A 832 19.92 -20.19 -26.72
CA LYS A 832 18.87 -21.22 -26.75
C LYS A 832 17.88 -20.99 -27.90
N THR A 833 17.53 -19.74 -28.19
CA THR A 833 16.62 -19.39 -29.29
C THR A 833 17.27 -19.60 -30.66
N LEU A 834 18.51 -19.14 -30.86
CA LEU A 834 19.18 -19.28 -32.15
C LEU A 834 19.49 -20.73 -32.49
N LYS A 835 19.82 -21.57 -31.49
CA LYS A 835 19.94 -23.03 -31.66
C LYS A 835 18.63 -23.67 -32.14
N ASP A 836 17.49 -23.24 -31.62
CA ASP A 836 16.17 -23.77 -31.98
C ASP A 836 15.64 -23.24 -33.34
N VAL A 837 15.88 -21.96 -33.64
CA VAL A 837 15.52 -21.34 -34.94
C VAL A 837 16.39 -21.89 -36.08
N ILE A 838 17.71 -21.93 -35.90
CA ILE A 838 18.68 -22.36 -36.93
C ILE A 838 18.79 -23.90 -36.98
N SER A 839 18.03 -24.62 -36.14
CA SER A 839 18.02 -26.08 -36.01
C SER A 839 17.92 -26.85 -37.34
N LYS A 840 17.20 -26.31 -38.33
CA LYS A 840 17.04 -26.84 -39.69
C LYS A 840 18.36 -26.94 -40.48
N LYS A 841 19.41 -26.21 -40.08
CA LYS A 841 20.75 -26.19 -40.73
C LYS A 841 21.81 -27.05 -40.01
N GLY A 842 21.42 -27.85 -39.01
CA GLY A 842 22.33 -28.77 -38.30
C GLY A 842 23.15 -28.17 -37.15
N PHE A 843 23.16 -26.84 -36.98
CA PHE A 843 23.94 -26.13 -35.95
C PHE A 843 23.35 -26.18 -34.52
N GLN A 844 22.55 -27.19 -34.19
CA GLN A 844 21.78 -27.28 -32.94
C GLN A 844 22.65 -27.25 -31.67
N ASN A 845 23.88 -27.77 -31.76
CA ASN A 845 24.85 -27.79 -30.65
C ASN A 845 25.82 -26.59 -30.65
N ALA A 846 25.86 -25.79 -31.72
CA ALA A 846 26.80 -24.67 -31.84
C ALA A 846 26.32 -23.45 -31.05
N ILE A 847 27.23 -22.73 -30.37
CA ILE A 847 26.90 -21.50 -29.66
C ILE A 847 26.24 -20.48 -30.62
N PHE A 848 25.17 -19.84 -30.17
CA PHE A 848 24.32 -18.94 -30.97
C PHE A 848 23.85 -19.53 -32.32
N GLY A 849 23.67 -20.86 -32.40
CA GLY A 849 23.28 -21.55 -33.64
C GLY A 849 24.32 -21.41 -34.76
N GLY A 850 25.59 -21.18 -34.42
CA GLY A 850 26.69 -20.99 -35.36
C GLY A 850 26.85 -19.54 -35.89
N LYS A 851 26.12 -18.56 -35.33
CA LYS A 851 26.25 -17.15 -35.73
C LYS A 851 27.40 -16.45 -35.00
N VAL A 852 28.07 -15.52 -35.69
CA VAL A 852 29.15 -14.71 -35.10
C VAL A 852 28.53 -13.62 -34.24
N VAL A 853 28.92 -13.55 -32.95
CA VAL A 853 28.43 -12.53 -32.01
C VAL A 853 29.61 -11.72 -31.46
N VAL A 854 29.53 -10.40 -31.58
CA VAL A 854 30.55 -9.44 -31.13
C VAL A 854 29.98 -8.63 -29.96
N PHE A 855 30.52 -8.86 -28.76
CA PHE A 855 30.17 -8.13 -27.55
C PHE A 855 31.06 -6.88 -27.39
N GLY A 856 30.44 -5.71 -27.35
CA GLY A 856 31.06 -4.44 -27.01
C GLY A 856 30.72 -3.99 -25.59
N GLY A 857 31.60 -3.25 -24.94
CA GLY A 857 31.37 -2.67 -23.62
C GLY A 857 32.64 -2.57 -22.76
N ASP A 858 32.50 -2.05 -21.54
CA ASP A 858 33.58 -1.89 -20.58
C ASP A 858 33.11 -2.29 -19.18
N PHE A 859 33.77 -3.30 -18.60
CA PHE A 859 33.44 -3.86 -17.29
C PHE A 859 33.76 -2.94 -16.10
N ARG A 860 34.38 -1.76 -16.34
CA ARG A 860 34.48 -0.67 -15.34
C ARG A 860 33.20 0.14 -15.20
N GLN A 861 32.28 0.02 -16.15
CA GLN A 861 30.99 0.70 -16.09
C GLN A 861 29.98 -0.10 -15.25
N ILE A 862 28.77 0.43 -15.08
CA ILE A 862 27.79 -0.16 -14.15
C ILE A 862 27.29 -1.52 -14.67
N LEU A 863 27.41 -2.53 -13.81
CA LEU A 863 27.01 -3.93 -14.00
C LEU A 863 25.48 -4.11 -14.00
N PRO A 864 24.93 -5.32 -14.26
CA PRO A 864 23.49 -5.53 -14.33
C PRO A 864 22.80 -5.19 -13.00
N VAL A 865 21.76 -4.36 -13.07
CA VAL A 865 20.99 -3.94 -11.89
C VAL A 865 20.04 -5.07 -11.48
N VAL A 866 20.43 -5.83 -10.45
CA VAL A 866 19.62 -6.92 -9.89
C VAL A 866 18.98 -6.47 -8.56
N PRO A 867 17.64 -6.46 -8.44
CA PRO A 867 16.97 -6.00 -7.21
C PRO A 867 17.34 -6.84 -5.97
N ARG A 868 17.69 -6.16 -4.87
CA ARG A 868 18.08 -6.75 -3.56
C ARG A 868 19.27 -7.72 -3.61
N ALA A 869 20.11 -7.62 -4.63
CA ALA A 869 21.31 -8.43 -4.80
C ALA A 869 22.47 -7.98 -3.90
N SER A 870 23.31 -8.93 -3.47
CA SER A 870 24.63 -8.64 -2.90
C SER A 870 25.71 -8.58 -3.99
N ARG A 871 26.93 -8.12 -3.64
CA ARG A 871 28.10 -8.09 -4.54
C ARG A 871 28.25 -9.39 -5.35
N SER A 872 28.21 -10.54 -4.66
CA SER A 872 28.32 -11.86 -5.29
C SER A 872 27.17 -12.17 -6.27
N ASP A 873 25.93 -11.78 -5.94
CA ASP A 873 24.77 -11.99 -6.82
C ASP A 873 24.87 -11.13 -8.10
N ILE A 874 25.41 -9.90 -8.00
CA ILE A 874 25.65 -9.00 -9.15
C ILE A 874 26.78 -9.51 -10.05
N VAL A 875 27.88 -9.99 -9.46
CA VAL A 875 28.99 -10.63 -10.19
C VAL A 875 28.47 -11.87 -10.93
N HIS A 876 27.72 -12.74 -10.24
CA HIS A 876 27.11 -13.95 -10.83
C HIS A 876 26.03 -13.65 -11.89
N ALA A 877 25.41 -12.46 -11.86
CA ALA A 877 24.47 -12.02 -12.89
C ALA A 877 25.16 -11.44 -14.14
N SER A 878 26.45 -11.11 -14.09
CA SER A 878 27.21 -10.52 -15.20
C SER A 878 27.56 -11.55 -16.28
N ILE A 879 27.76 -11.11 -17.53
CA ILE A 879 28.04 -12.00 -18.68
C ILE A 879 29.26 -12.91 -18.46
N SER A 880 30.27 -12.45 -17.72
CA SER A 880 31.45 -13.23 -17.32
C SER A 880 31.16 -14.45 -16.44
N SER A 881 29.96 -14.54 -15.85
CA SER A 881 29.46 -15.69 -15.09
C SER A 881 28.47 -16.54 -15.90
N SER A 882 28.56 -16.51 -17.22
CA SER A 882 27.74 -17.32 -18.16
C SER A 882 28.56 -18.43 -18.80
N TYR A 883 27.94 -19.57 -19.11
CA TYR A 883 28.57 -20.60 -19.95
C TYR A 883 28.91 -20.09 -21.36
N VAL A 884 28.24 -19.01 -21.82
CA VAL A 884 28.57 -18.32 -23.08
C VAL A 884 30.00 -17.76 -23.05
N TRP A 885 30.50 -17.37 -21.87
CA TRP A 885 31.80 -16.70 -21.70
C TRP A 885 32.99 -17.61 -22.03
N GLU A 886 32.85 -18.92 -21.84
CA GLU A 886 33.87 -19.93 -22.18
C GLU A 886 34.20 -19.95 -23.69
N TYR A 887 33.33 -19.38 -24.53
CA TYR A 887 33.45 -19.30 -25.99
C TYR A 887 33.85 -17.89 -26.48
N CYS A 888 34.08 -16.93 -25.57
CA CYS A 888 34.38 -15.53 -25.91
C CYS A 888 35.89 -15.26 -26.05
N GLN A 889 36.33 -14.81 -27.23
CA GLN A 889 37.68 -14.26 -27.39
C GLN A 889 37.71 -12.78 -26.95
N VAL A 890 38.45 -12.47 -25.87
CA VAL A 890 38.53 -11.11 -25.31
C VAL A 890 39.55 -10.26 -26.09
N LEU A 891 39.08 -9.22 -26.78
CA LEU A 891 39.90 -8.21 -27.45
C LEU A 891 39.90 -6.89 -26.66
N LYS A 892 41.09 -6.34 -26.37
CA LYS A 892 41.26 -5.18 -25.47
C LYS A 892 41.69 -3.93 -26.23
N LEU A 893 40.86 -2.89 -26.22
CA LEU A 893 41.18 -1.57 -26.78
C LEU A 893 41.88 -0.68 -25.75
N THR A 894 43.01 -0.08 -26.12
CA THR A 894 43.88 0.69 -25.19
C THR A 894 43.87 2.20 -25.39
N LYS A 895 43.42 2.70 -26.56
CA LYS A 895 43.43 4.13 -26.89
C LYS A 895 42.07 4.79 -26.58
N ASN A 896 42.05 5.70 -25.61
CA ASN A 896 40.87 6.50 -25.29
C ASN A 896 40.60 7.54 -26.40
N MET A 897 39.48 7.39 -27.11
CA MET A 897 39.07 8.28 -28.21
C MET A 897 38.06 9.37 -27.78
N ARG A 898 37.54 9.33 -26.54
CA ARG A 898 36.61 10.36 -26.01
C ARG A 898 37.35 11.62 -25.58
N LEU A 899 38.52 11.45 -24.97
CA LEU A 899 39.47 12.53 -24.70
C LEU A 899 40.17 12.94 -26.01
N ARG A 900 39.52 13.81 -26.78
CA ARG A 900 40.07 14.30 -28.05
C ARG A 900 41.38 15.05 -27.81
N HIS A 901 42.34 14.83 -28.70
CA HIS A 901 43.49 15.73 -28.81
C HIS A 901 42.96 17.04 -29.41
N GLY A 902 42.81 18.06 -28.57
CA GLY A 902 42.34 19.39 -28.98
C GLY A 902 43.35 20.09 -29.90
N ARG A 903 42.90 21.14 -30.59
CA ARG A 903 43.81 22.08 -31.28
C ARG A 903 44.35 23.17 -30.34
N ASP A 904 43.85 23.21 -29.11
CA ASP A 904 44.25 24.14 -28.07
C ASP A 904 45.50 23.64 -27.33
N ASN A 905 46.32 24.57 -26.82
CA ASN A 905 47.63 24.30 -26.20
C ASN A 905 47.58 23.61 -24.81
N THR A 906 46.65 22.67 -24.59
CA THR A 906 46.71 21.78 -23.42
C THR A 906 47.82 20.76 -23.63
N SER A 907 48.77 20.68 -22.69
CA SER A 907 49.88 19.73 -22.80
C SER A 907 49.37 18.28 -22.94
N SER A 908 49.95 17.52 -23.88
CA SER A 908 49.60 16.11 -24.08
C SER A 908 49.74 15.30 -22.78
N ASP A 909 50.69 15.70 -21.93
CA ASP A 909 50.94 15.11 -20.62
C ASP A 909 49.78 15.28 -19.64
N GLU A 910 49.06 16.41 -19.65
CA GLU A 910 47.90 16.59 -18.76
C GLU A 910 46.73 15.69 -19.17
N LEU A 911 46.46 15.58 -20.48
CA LEU A 911 45.46 14.66 -21.01
C LEU A 911 45.84 13.19 -20.72
N ALA A 912 47.12 12.84 -20.85
CA ALA A 912 47.63 11.52 -20.49
C ALA A 912 47.49 11.23 -18.99
N LYS A 913 47.88 12.17 -18.11
CA LYS A 913 47.73 12.07 -16.65
C LYS A 913 46.26 11.92 -16.25
N PHE A 914 45.36 12.71 -16.82
CA PHE A 914 43.92 12.64 -16.56
C PHE A 914 43.29 11.33 -17.05
N SER A 915 43.65 10.87 -18.26
CA SER A 915 43.19 9.57 -18.76
C SER A 915 43.71 8.41 -17.90
N LYS A 916 44.95 8.49 -17.40
CA LYS A 916 45.51 7.49 -16.48
C LYS A 916 44.76 7.48 -15.14
N TRP A 917 44.48 8.65 -14.57
CA TRP A 917 43.71 8.78 -13.33
C TRP A 917 42.29 8.19 -13.47
N ILE A 918 41.55 8.53 -14.54
CA ILE A 918 40.24 7.94 -14.83
C ILE A 918 40.30 6.40 -14.89
N LEU A 919 41.32 5.84 -15.55
CA LEU A 919 41.50 4.39 -15.61
C LEU A 919 41.88 3.78 -14.25
N GLN A 920 42.68 4.46 -13.42
CA GLN A 920 43.00 3.98 -12.06
C GLN A 920 41.77 3.99 -11.12
N VAL A 921 40.85 4.95 -11.28
CA VAL A 921 39.53 4.92 -10.60
C VAL A 921 38.73 3.69 -11.05
N GLY A 922 38.60 3.46 -12.36
CA GLY A 922 37.81 2.36 -12.91
C GLY A 922 38.37 0.96 -12.65
N ASP A 923 39.70 0.83 -12.63
CA ASP A 923 40.40 -0.42 -12.28
C ASP A 923 40.41 -0.70 -10.76
N GLY A 924 40.01 0.26 -9.90
CA GLY A 924 40.09 0.12 -8.43
C GLY A 924 41.52 0.18 -7.87
N LYS A 925 42.46 0.77 -8.63
CA LYS A 925 43.92 0.78 -8.36
C LYS A 925 44.42 1.98 -7.56
N ILE A 926 43.54 2.89 -7.18
CA ILE A 926 43.87 3.98 -6.25
C ILE A 926 43.84 3.40 -4.84
N SER A 927 44.86 3.73 -4.03
CA SER A 927 45.00 3.24 -2.65
C SER A 927 44.95 1.71 -2.56
N GLU A 928 45.80 1.01 -3.33
CA GLU A 928 46.02 -0.43 -3.17
C GLU A 928 47.07 -0.74 -2.09
N PRO A 929 46.96 -1.88 -1.37
CA PRO A 929 45.94 -2.92 -1.52
C PRO A 929 44.56 -2.54 -0.97
N ASN A 930 43.51 -2.85 -1.72
CA ASN A 930 42.10 -2.70 -1.30
C ASN A 930 41.24 -3.84 -1.87
N ASP A 931 40.10 -4.10 -1.23
CA ASP A 931 39.13 -5.14 -1.60
C ASP A 931 38.14 -4.71 -2.72
N GLY A 932 38.28 -3.49 -3.23
CA GLY A 932 37.35 -2.87 -4.17
C GLY A 932 36.39 -1.83 -3.57
N LEU A 933 36.38 -1.62 -2.25
CA LEU A 933 35.62 -0.55 -1.58
C LEU A 933 36.59 0.39 -0.87
N VAL A 934 36.84 1.59 -1.43
CA VAL A 934 37.86 2.50 -0.89
C VAL A 934 37.51 3.97 -1.11
N ASP A 935 37.70 4.80 -0.09
CA ASP A 935 37.59 6.26 -0.23
C ASP A 935 38.84 6.83 -0.92
N ILE A 936 38.64 7.65 -1.94
CA ILE A 936 39.70 8.28 -2.72
C ILE A 936 39.67 9.81 -2.57
N GLU A 937 40.84 10.45 -2.52
CA GLU A 937 40.94 11.91 -2.62
C GLU A 937 40.77 12.36 -4.08
N ILE A 938 39.94 13.37 -4.29
CA ILE A 938 39.69 13.99 -5.58
C ILE A 938 40.68 15.14 -5.81
N PRO A 939 41.33 15.23 -6.99
CA PRO A 939 42.24 16.33 -7.32
C PRO A 939 41.61 17.72 -7.11
N LYS A 940 42.31 18.60 -6.40
CA LYS A 940 41.79 19.88 -5.90
C LYS A 940 41.32 20.82 -7.01
N GLU A 941 41.89 20.71 -8.20
CA GLU A 941 41.48 21.48 -9.39
C GLU A 941 40.12 21.03 -9.96
N LEU A 942 39.66 19.81 -9.66
CA LEU A 942 38.32 19.32 -10.04
C LEU A 942 37.25 19.68 -9.01
N LEU A 943 37.64 19.97 -7.76
CA LEU A 943 36.70 20.29 -6.69
C LEU A 943 36.08 21.70 -6.85
N ILE A 944 34.90 21.85 -6.25
CA ILE A 944 34.27 23.12 -5.91
C ILE A 944 34.27 23.21 -4.38
N SER A 945 35.20 23.99 -3.81
CA SER A 945 35.41 24.11 -2.36
C SER A 945 34.74 25.33 -1.71
N ASN A 946 34.38 26.34 -2.50
CA ASN A 946 33.92 27.64 -1.98
C ASN A 946 32.47 27.86 -2.42
N PHE A 947 31.52 27.65 -1.50
CA PHE A 947 30.08 27.82 -1.75
C PHE A 947 29.34 28.12 -0.43
N GLU A 948 28.23 28.85 -0.51
CA GLU A 948 27.25 28.99 0.58
C GLU A 948 26.09 28.01 0.40
N ASP A 949 25.60 27.87 -0.84
CA ASP A 949 24.61 26.88 -1.27
C ASP A 949 25.28 25.92 -2.29
N PRO A 950 25.40 24.61 -1.98
CA PRO A 950 26.02 23.64 -2.88
C PRO A 950 25.19 23.37 -4.15
N ILE A 951 23.86 23.50 -4.11
CA ILE A 951 23.01 23.34 -5.30
C ILE A 951 23.22 24.55 -6.22
N ARG A 952 23.19 25.77 -5.68
CA ARG A 952 23.53 26.97 -6.45
C ARG A 952 24.90 26.84 -7.10
N ALA A 953 25.92 26.48 -6.34
CA ALA A 953 27.28 26.41 -6.84
C ALA A 953 27.44 25.39 -8.00
N ILE A 954 26.92 24.18 -7.88
CA ILE A 954 27.03 23.20 -8.99
C ILE A 954 26.22 23.62 -10.23
N VAL A 955 25.12 24.38 -10.05
CA VAL A 955 24.37 24.99 -11.15
C VAL A 955 25.17 26.09 -11.83
N ASP A 956 25.70 27.06 -11.07
CA ASP A 956 26.45 28.21 -11.61
C ASP A 956 27.74 27.75 -12.34
N TYR A 957 28.44 26.73 -11.82
CA TYR A 957 29.62 26.14 -12.49
C TYR A 957 29.27 25.36 -13.77
N THR A 958 28.14 24.62 -13.80
CA THR A 958 27.77 23.82 -14.98
C THR A 958 27.14 24.72 -16.05
N TYR A 959 26.25 25.62 -15.65
CA TYR A 959 25.44 26.48 -16.50
C TYR A 959 25.70 27.99 -16.23
N PRO A 960 26.94 28.49 -16.45
CA PRO A 960 27.24 29.91 -16.27
C PRO A 960 26.37 30.79 -17.16
N ASN A 961 25.79 31.84 -16.57
CA ASN A 961 24.80 32.74 -17.17
C ASN A 961 23.52 32.02 -17.66
N LEU A 962 23.01 31.02 -16.92
CA LEU A 962 21.81 30.28 -17.31
C LEU A 962 20.60 31.17 -17.63
N LEU A 963 20.36 32.25 -16.88
CA LEU A 963 19.24 33.16 -17.10
C LEU A 963 19.28 33.89 -18.46
N GLU A 964 20.46 34.06 -19.05
CA GLU A 964 20.64 34.61 -20.41
C GLU A 964 20.53 33.52 -21.49
N LYS A 965 20.86 32.27 -21.15
CA LYS A 965 21.16 31.19 -22.11
C LYS A 965 20.23 29.98 -22.01
N PHE A 966 19.16 30.03 -21.21
CA PHE A 966 18.21 28.93 -21.02
C PHE A 966 17.43 28.56 -22.30
N GLN A 967 17.42 29.41 -23.33
CA GLN A 967 16.84 29.11 -24.65
C GLN A 967 17.86 28.62 -25.68
N ASP A 968 19.17 28.72 -25.39
CA ASP A 968 20.22 28.28 -26.30
C ASP A 968 20.38 26.74 -26.24
N VAL A 969 19.83 26.10 -27.26
CA VAL A 969 19.89 24.65 -27.46
C VAL A 969 21.35 24.15 -27.48
N THR A 970 22.29 24.91 -28.06
CA THR A 970 23.69 24.50 -28.20
C THR A 970 24.44 24.56 -26.88
N PHE A 971 24.21 25.62 -26.08
CA PHE A 971 24.71 25.74 -24.71
C PHE A 971 24.23 24.61 -23.81
N LEU A 972 22.95 24.22 -23.90
CA LEU A 972 22.36 23.18 -23.05
C LEU A 972 22.64 21.74 -23.53
N GLN A 973 22.82 21.53 -24.84
CA GLN A 973 23.05 20.21 -25.45
C GLN A 973 24.27 19.48 -24.86
N GLY A 974 25.39 20.19 -24.73
CA GLY A 974 26.66 19.61 -24.25
C GLY A 974 26.76 19.43 -22.73
N LYS A 975 25.72 19.77 -21.97
CA LYS A 975 25.82 19.97 -20.51
C LYS A 975 24.83 19.14 -19.71
N ALA A 976 25.25 18.63 -18.55
CA ALA A 976 24.37 18.02 -17.56
C ALA A 976 24.99 18.08 -16.14
N ILE A 977 24.14 18.12 -15.12
CA ILE A 977 24.52 17.82 -13.73
C ILE A 977 24.24 16.34 -13.47
N LEU A 978 25.18 15.63 -12.83
CA LEU A 978 25.09 14.22 -12.50
C LEU A 978 25.05 14.04 -10.97
N ALA A 979 24.17 13.15 -10.50
CA ALA A 979 24.10 12.78 -9.08
C ALA A 979 23.79 11.27 -8.90
N SER A 980 24.05 10.77 -7.69
CA SER A 980 23.88 9.35 -7.33
C SER A 980 22.41 8.91 -7.30
N THR A 981 21.51 9.68 -6.67
CA THR A 981 20.10 9.30 -6.47
C THR A 981 19.10 10.17 -7.24
N ILE A 982 17.85 9.70 -7.37
CA ILE A 982 16.78 10.41 -8.07
C ILE A 982 16.29 11.63 -7.26
N GLU A 983 16.28 11.59 -5.93
CA GLU A 983 15.86 12.72 -5.09
C GLU A 983 16.78 13.93 -5.25
N VAL A 984 18.09 13.70 -5.39
CA VAL A 984 19.08 14.75 -5.62
C VAL A 984 18.90 15.38 -7.01
N VAL A 985 18.63 14.54 -8.02
CA VAL A 985 18.29 14.98 -9.39
C VAL A 985 16.99 15.80 -9.42
N ASP A 986 15.93 15.33 -8.76
CA ASP A 986 14.66 16.05 -8.64
C ASP A 986 14.89 17.40 -7.94
N ARG A 987 15.67 17.47 -6.85
CA ARG A 987 15.97 18.74 -6.15
C ARG A 987 16.65 19.77 -7.07
N ILE A 988 17.70 19.37 -7.80
CA ILE A 988 18.40 20.28 -8.72
C ILE A 988 17.49 20.72 -9.86
N ASN A 989 16.71 19.81 -10.46
CA ASN A 989 15.81 20.13 -11.56
C ASN A 989 14.69 21.10 -11.13
N HIS A 990 14.14 20.98 -9.91
CA HIS A 990 13.17 21.96 -9.39
C HIS A 990 13.82 23.32 -9.14
N TYR A 991 14.99 23.37 -8.47
CA TYR A 991 15.72 24.61 -8.22
C TYR A 991 15.98 25.40 -9.50
N ILE A 992 16.42 24.72 -10.57
CA ILE A 992 16.64 25.35 -11.87
C ILE A 992 15.32 25.82 -12.51
N LEU A 993 14.24 25.03 -12.43
CA LEU A 993 12.93 25.43 -12.96
C LEU A 993 12.34 26.64 -12.25
N ASP A 994 12.53 26.77 -10.93
CA ASP A 994 12.05 27.91 -10.16
C ASP A 994 12.80 29.20 -10.54
N LEU A 995 14.10 29.11 -10.90
CA LEU A 995 14.91 30.25 -11.41
C LEU A 995 14.55 30.73 -12.83
N ILE A 996 14.08 29.84 -13.71
CA ILE A 996 13.88 30.17 -15.14
C ILE A 996 12.68 31.10 -15.34
N PRO A 997 12.80 32.20 -16.11
CA PRO A 997 11.67 33.06 -16.42
C PRO A 997 10.71 32.41 -17.43
N GLY A 998 9.41 32.65 -17.26
CA GLY A 998 8.35 32.13 -18.13
C GLY A 998 7.18 31.56 -17.34
N GLU A 999 6.03 31.44 -18.00
CA GLU A 999 4.82 30.82 -17.45
C GLU A 999 5.06 29.34 -17.14
N GLU A 1000 4.74 28.93 -15.91
CA GLU A 1000 4.81 27.53 -15.49
C GLU A 1000 3.48 26.82 -15.78
N LYS A 1001 3.55 25.71 -16.51
CA LYS A 1001 2.42 24.81 -16.70
C LYS A 1001 2.57 23.55 -15.86
N GLU A 1002 1.50 23.17 -15.18
CA GLU A 1002 1.43 22.02 -14.28
C GLU A 1002 0.60 20.89 -14.88
N TYR A 1003 1.13 19.68 -14.89
CA TYR A 1003 0.48 18.49 -15.40
C TYR A 1003 0.33 17.43 -14.31
N LEU A 1004 -0.92 17.07 -13.98
CA LEU A 1004 -1.26 16.06 -12.97
C LEU A 1004 -1.64 14.72 -13.63
N SER A 1005 -1.05 13.61 -13.19
CA SER A 1005 -1.30 12.30 -13.78
C SER A 1005 -2.62 11.67 -13.34
N PHE A 1006 -3.23 10.91 -14.25
CA PHE A 1006 -4.32 9.99 -13.89
C PHE A 1006 -3.73 8.66 -13.40
N ASP A 1007 -4.01 8.29 -12.16
CA ASP A 1007 -3.44 7.10 -11.53
C ASP A 1007 -4.52 6.09 -11.14
N SER A 1008 -4.27 4.82 -11.47
CA SER A 1008 -5.20 3.71 -11.31
C SER A 1008 -4.47 2.38 -11.06
N ILE A 1009 -5.21 1.31 -10.77
CA ILE A 1009 -4.66 -0.04 -10.60
C ILE A 1009 -5.05 -0.91 -11.80
N ASP A 1010 -4.14 -1.78 -12.20
CA ASP A 1010 -4.41 -2.80 -13.22
C ASP A 1010 -5.56 -3.72 -12.76
N ARG A 1011 -6.67 -3.70 -13.51
CA ARG A 1011 -7.94 -4.41 -13.19
C ARG A 1011 -7.77 -5.92 -13.05
N THR A 1012 -6.70 -6.50 -13.60
CA THR A 1012 -6.37 -7.91 -13.35
C THR A 1012 -6.13 -8.18 -11.87
N TYR A 1013 -5.52 -7.25 -11.13
CA TYR A 1013 -5.25 -7.39 -9.69
C TYR A 1013 -6.49 -7.18 -8.82
N THR A 1014 -7.41 -6.28 -9.19
CA THR A 1014 -8.66 -6.08 -8.42
C THR A 1014 -9.56 -7.30 -8.51
N THR A 1015 -9.55 -8.01 -9.65
CA THR A 1015 -10.29 -9.27 -9.85
C THR A 1015 -9.85 -10.38 -8.88
N TYR A 1016 -8.57 -10.43 -8.49
CA TYR A 1016 -8.07 -11.39 -7.50
C TYR A 1016 -8.31 -10.96 -6.04
N ASN A 1017 -8.60 -9.68 -5.78
CA ASN A 1017 -8.76 -9.15 -4.42
C ASN A 1017 -9.52 -7.81 -4.42
N GLU A 1018 -10.80 -7.87 -4.03
CA GLU A 1018 -11.70 -6.71 -3.86
C GLU A 1018 -11.09 -5.58 -3.00
N SER A 1019 -10.18 -5.90 -2.06
CA SER A 1019 -9.54 -4.89 -1.20
C SER A 1019 -8.52 -3.99 -1.91
N TYR A 1020 -8.32 -4.12 -3.22
CA TYR A 1020 -7.58 -3.15 -4.04
C TYR A 1020 -8.47 -2.07 -4.69
N GLU A 1021 -9.78 -2.29 -4.88
CA GLU A 1021 -10.69 -1.24 -5.38
C GLU A 1021 -10.83 -0.07 -4.38
N VAL A 1022 -10.58 -0.39 -3.10
CA VAL A 1022 -10.45 0.48 -1.93
C VAL A 1022 -9.33 1.54 -2.07
N LEU A 1023 -8.30 1.31 -2.90
CA LEU A 1023 -7.17 2.24 -3.01
C LEU A 1023 -7.54 3.49 -3.81
N THR A 1024 -7.47 4.67 -3.19
CA THR A 1024 -7.94 5.92 -3.79
C THR A 1024 -6.89 6.59 -4.68
N PRO A 1025 -7.29 7.34 -5.73
CA PRO A 1025 -6.36 8.10 -6.58
C PRO A 1025 -5.41 9.02 -5.80
N GLU A 1026 -5.88 9.64 -4.71
CA GLU A 1026 -5.06 10.54 -3.86
C GLU A 1026 -3.97 9.82 -3.04
N PHE A 1027 -4.04 8.49 -2.93
CA PHE A 1027 -2.94 7.67 -2.43
C PHE A 1027 -2.00 7.25 -3.57
N LEU A 1028 -2.57 6.81 -4.71
CA LEU A 1028 -1.78 6.38 -5.88
C LEU A 1028 -0.91 7.52 -6.43
N SER A 1029 -1.42 8.76 -6.45
CA SER A 1029 -0.68 9.96 -6.86
C SER A 1029 0.56 10.28 -6.01
N LYS A 1030 0.60 9.80 -4.77
CA LYS A 1030 1.74 9.96 -3.86
C LYS A 1030 2.80 8.87 -4.05
N LEU A 1031 2.50 7.82 -4.82
CA LEU A 1031 3.44 6.76 -5.12
C LEU A 1031 4.48 7.22 -6.15
N ARG A 1032 5.75 7.03 -5.79
CA ARG A 1032 6.92 7.25 -6.65
C ARG A 1032 7.68 5.94 -6.80
N THR A 1033 8.18 5.67 -8.00
CA THR A 1033 9.01 4.51 -8.34
C THR A 1033 9.76 4.79 -9.64
N SER A 1034 10.79 4.02 -9.95
CA SER A 1034 11.55 4.17 -11.20
C SER A 1034 10.74 3.70 -12.41
N GLY A 1035 11.07 4.22 -13.60
CA GLY A 1035 10.46 3.80 -14.87
C GLY A 1035 9.09 4.42 -15.19
N ILE A 1036 8.46 5.17 -14.29
CA ILE A 1036 7.30 6.03 -14.56
C ILE A 1036 7.59 7.49 -14.13
N PRO A 1037 6.93 8.50 -14.72
CA PRO A 1037 7.07 9.89 -14.26
C PRO A 1037 6.49 10.10 -12.86
N ASN A 1038 6.89 11.21 -12.23
CA ASN A 1038 6.20 11.75 -11.07
C ASN A 1038 4.73 12.11 -11.43
N HIS A 1039 3.83 12.04 -10.45
CA HIS A 1039 2.41 12.39 -10.66
C HIS A 1039 2.24 13.83 -11.16
N LYS A 1040 2.91 14.77 -10.48
CA LYS A 1040 2.97 16.19 -10.84
C LYS A 1040 4.25 16.46 -11.63
N ILE A 1041 4.12 17.11 -12.79
CA ILE A 1041 5.24 17.64 -13.59
C ILE A 1041 5.01 19.14 -13.78
N LYS A 1042 6.01 19.96 -13.47
CA LYS A 1042 6.08 21.40 -13.78
C LYS A 1042 6.96 21.59 -15.01
N LEU A 1043 6.58 22.45 -15.96
CA LEU A 1043 7.38 22.80 -17.14
C LEU A 1043 7.24 24.27 -17.51
N LYS A 1044 8.30 24.82 -18.10
CA LYS A 1044 8.35 26.13 -18.78
C LYS A 1044 8.87 25.97 -20.20
N VAL A 1045 8.54 26.87 -21.13
CA VAL A 1045 9.14 26.86 -22.48
C VAL A 1045 10.67 27.07 -22.36
N GLY A 1046 11.45 26.35 -23.17
CA GLY A 1046 12.92 26.30 -23.05
C GLY A 1046 13.46 25.20 -22.12
N THR A 1047 12.61 24.49 -21.38
CA THR A 1047 13.07 23.39 -20.49
C THR A 1047 13.62 22.19 -21.28
N PRO A 1048 14.86 21.72 -21.03
CA PRO A 1048 15.34 20.41 -21.46
C PRO A 1048 14.62 19.30 -20.72
N ILE A 1049 14.12 18.33 -21.48
CA ILE A 1049 13.42 17.14 -21.02
C ILE A 1049 14.07 15.89 -21.60
N MET A 1050 13.87 14.74 -20.96
CA MET A 1050 14.35 13.44 -21.40
C MET A 1050 13.19 12.46 -21.53
N LEU A 1051 13.09 11.77 -22.67
CA LEU A 1051 12.10 10.70 -22.88
C LEU A 1051 12.36 9.49 -21.97
N MET A 1052 11.31 8.98 -21.33
CA MET A 1052 11.33 7.78 -20.49
C MET A 1052 10.97 6.49 -21.24
N ARG A 1053 10.34 6.61 -22.42
CA ARG A 1053 9.86 5.49 -23.25
C ARG A 1053 10.29 5.69 -24.69
N ASN A 1054 10.27 4.62 -25.48
CA ASN A 1054 10.49 4.71 -26.93
C ASN A 1054 9.17 5.13 -27.58
N LEU A 1055 9.19 6.20 -28.39
CA LEU A 1055 8.02 6.69 -29.12
C LEU A 1055 8.13 6.36 -30.62
N ASP A 1056 9.29 6.66 -31.21
CA ASP A 1056 9.57 6.47 -32.62
C ASP A 1056 11.05 6.05 -32.75
N GLN A 1057 11.30 4.78 -33.06
CA GLN A 1057 12.67 4.26 -33.14
C GLN A 1057 13.38 4.71 -34.41
N VAL A 1058 12.64 4.95 -35.50
CA VAL A 1058 13.20 5.33 -36.81
C VAL A 1058 13.78 6.75 -36.76
N TYR A 1059 13.06 7.67 -36.10
CA TYR A 1059 13.53 9.04 -35.90
C TYR A 1059 14.39 9.19 -34.64
N GLY A 1060 14.64 8.12 -33.89
CA GLY A 1060 15.55 8.08 -32.76
C GLY A 1060 14.98 8.60 -31.43
N LEU A 1061 13.65 8.78 -31.32
CA LEU A 1061 12.94 9.11 -30.08
C LEU A 1061 12.86 7.88 -29.15
N CYS A 1062 14.01 7.53 -28.58
CA CYS A 1062 14.15 6.44 -27.61
C CYS A 1062 14.22 6.96 -26.17
N ASN A 1063 14.02 6.06 -25.20
CA ASN A 1063 14.32 6.29 -23.78
C ASN A 1063 15.76 6.83 -23.63
N GLY A 1064 15.92 7.94 -22.90
CA GLY A 1064 17.20 8.67 -22.76
C GLY A 1064 17.43 9.80 -23.77
N THR A 1065 16.57 9.99 -24.77
CA THR A 1065 16.73 11.09 -25.75
C THR A 1065 16.40 12.43 -25.10
N ARG A 1066 17.33 13.39 -25.19
CA ARG A 1066 17.15 14.78 -24.71
C ARG A 1066 16.48 15.64 -25.78
N LEU A 1067 15.45 16.37 -25.38
CA LEU A 1067 14.66 17.30 -26.18
C LEU A 1067 14.55 18.64 -25.42
N ILE A 1068 14.29 19.76 -26.11
CA ILE A 1068 13.95 21.05 -25.47
C ILE A 1068 12.48 21.39 -25.77
N VAL A 1069 11.73 21.78 -24.75
CA VAL A 1069 10.31 22.20 -24.88
C VAL A 1069 10.20 23.50 -25.67
N THR A 1070 9.37 23.51 -26.71
CA THR A 1070 9.05 24.70 -27.51
C THR A 1070 7.62 25.21 -27.30
N ARG A 1071 6.63 24.33 -27.07
CA ARG A 1071 5.23 24.70 -26.75
C ARG A 1071 4.58 23.72 -25.77
N LEU A 1072 3.57 24.19 -25.01
CA LEU A 1072 2.94 23.48 -23.90
C LEU A 1072 1.39 23.55 -23.96
N ALA A 1073 0.75 22.59 -24.64
CA ALA A 1073 -0.72 22.46 -24.67
C ALA A 1073 -1.26 21.83 -23.37
N ASN A 1074 -2.51 21.36 -23.35
CA ASN A 1074 -3.02 20.61 -22.19
C ASN A 1074 -2.73 19.11 -22.34
N HIS A 1075 -2.88 18.58 -23.56
CA HIS A 1075 -2.81 17.15 -23.86
C HIS A 1075 -1.63 16.77 -24.77
N VAL A 1076 -0.91 17.76 -25.32
CA VAL A 1076 0.28 17.59 -26.17
C VAL A 1076 1.42 18.56 -25.80
N ILE A 1077 2.67 18.09 -25.87
CA ILE A 1077 3.87 18.93 -25.71
C ILE A 1077 4.64 18.95 -27.03
N GLU A 1078 5.03 20.14 -27.50
CA GLU A 1078 5.95 20.30 -28.63
C GLU A 1078 7.38 20.37 -28.11
N ALA A 1079 8.28 19.55 -28.66
CA ALA A 1079 9.68 19.55 -28.28
C ALA A 1079 10.62 19.28 -29.47
N LYS A 1080 11.81 19.87 -29.40
CA LYS A 1080 12.85 19.84 -30.45
C LYS A 1080 14.03 18.97 -30.00
N ILE A 1081 14.50 18.05 -30.86
CA ILE A 1081 15.60 17.13 -30.52
C ILE A 1081 16.91 17.89 -30.27
N MET A 1082 17.54 17.64 -29.11
CA MET A 1082 18.85 18.22 -28.72
C MET A 1082 20.05 17.31 -29.03
N SER A 1083 19.85 16.04 -29.42
CA SER A 1083 20.95 15.07 -29.54
C SER A 1083 20.73 14.02 -30.63
N ARG A 1084 21.81 13.38 -31.11
CA ARG A 1084 21.82 12.33 -32.17
C ARG A 1084 21.51 12.85 -33.59
N LYS A 1085 21.40 11.93 -34.56
CA LYS A 1085 21.27 12.14 -36.02
C LYS A 1085 20.11 13.06 -36.47
N ASN A 1086 19.17 13.41 -35.58
CA ASN A 1086 17.98 14.21 -35.88
C ASN A 1086 17.88 15.52 -35.07
N ILE A 1087 19.01 16.08 -34.60
CA ILE A 1087 19.09 17.40 -33.95
C ILE A 1087 18.25 18.44 -34.71
N GLY A 1088 17.49 19.22 -33.96
CA GLY A 1088 16.70 20.33 -34.49
C GLY A 1088 15.32 19.97 -35.06
N LYS A 1089 14.99 18.69 -35.25
CA LYS A 1089 13.64 18.27 -35.67
C LYS A 1089 12.64 18.38 -34.51
N ILE A 1090 11.42 18.82 -34.82
CA ILE A 1090 10.30 19.04 -33.89
C ILE A 1090 9.42 17.79 -33.84
N PHE A 1091 8.90 17.45 -32.66
CA PHE A 1091 7.97 16.35 -32.42
C PHE A 1091 6.91 16.71 -31.38
N TYR A 1092 5.73 16.10 -31.52
CA TYR A 1092 4.66 16.16 -30.54
C TYR A 1092 4.68 14.93 -29.61
N ILE A 1093 4.62 15.18 -28.30
CA ILE A 1093 4.64 14.17 -27.25
C ILE A 1093 3.24 14.09 -26.63
N PRO A 1094 2.51 12.98 -26.78
CA PRO A 1094 1.22 12.76 -26.11
C PRO A 1094 1.38 12.18 -24.70
N ARG A 1095 0.28 12.17 -23.93
CA ARG A 1095 0.18 11.50 -22.62
C ARG A 1095 -0.03 9.99 -22.79
N MET A 1096 0.69 9.17 -22.02
CA MET A 1096 0.69 7.72 -22.17
C MET A 1096 0.48 7.01 -20.83
N SER A 1097 -0.30 5.93 -20.83
CA SER A 1097 -0.46 5.02 -19.68
C SER A 1097 0.80 4.16 -19.50
N MET A 1098 1.41 4.23 -18.31
CA MET A 1098 2.65 3.52 -17.98
C MET A 1098 2.53 2.80 -16.63
N SER A 1099 3.13 1.61 -16.53
CA SER A 1099 3.41 0.93 -15.25
C SER A 1099 4.92 0.83 -15.01
N PRO A 1100 5.37 0.66 -13.75
CA PRO A 1100 6.70 0.12 -13.49
C PRO A 1100 6.81 -1.30 -14.08
N SER A 1101 8.04 -1.76 -14.34
CA SER A 1101 8.29 -3.12 -14.82
C SER A 1101 8.05 -4.14 -13.71
N ASP A 1102 8.73 -3.95 -12.57
CA ASP A 1102 8.47 -4.65 -11.32
C ASP A 1102 7.74 -3.71 -10.37
N SER A 1103 6.62 -4.14 -9.78
CA SER A 1103 5.92 -3.32 -8.78
C SER A 1103 6.55 -3.49 -7.40
N PRO A 1104 6.98 -2.41 -6.71
CA PRO A 1104 7.37 -2.48 -5.31
C PRO A 1104 6.15 -2.62 -4.37
N TRP A 1105 4.92 -2.63 -4.91
CA TRP A 1105 3.67 -2.71 -4.18
C TRP A 1105 2.94 -4.04 -4.48
N PRO A 1106 2.03 -4.52 -3.60
CA PRO A 1106 1.30 -5.77 -3.83
C PRO A 1106 0.22 -5.70 -4.93
N PHE A 1107 0.22 -4.63 -5.73
CA PHE A 1107 -0.66 -4.36 -6.88
C PHE A 1107 0.16 -3.65 -7.96
N LYS A 1108 -0.29 -3.68 -9.22
CA LYS A 1108 0.36 -2.97 -10.34
C LYS A 1108 -0.29 -1.59 -10.55
N LEU A 1109 0.49 -0.53 -10.37
CA LEU A 1109 0.10 0.86 -10.64
C LEU A 1109 0.11 1.12 -12.16
N ILE A 1110 -0.92 1.83 -12.65
CA ILE A 1110 -1.00 2.40 -14.00
C ILE A 1110 -1.15 3.92 -13.86
N ARG A 1111 -0.14 4.67 -14.32
CA ARG A 1111 -0.08 6.13 -14.33
C ARG A 1111 -0.12 6.64 -15.77
N ARG A 1112 -1.16 7.39 -16.16
CA ARG A 1112 -1.20 8.11 -17.44
C ARG A 1112 -0.64 9.53 -17.27
N GLN A 1113 0.46 9.81 -17.96
CA GLN A 1113 1.19 11.08 -17.91
C GLN A 1113 2.05 11.25 -19.16
N PHE A 1114 2.57 12.44 -19.44
CA PHE A 1114 3.63 12.62 -20.45
C PHE A 1114 4.87 11.75 -20.09
N PRO A 1115 5.46 10.99 -21.03
CA PRO A 1115 6.54 10.03 -20.76
C PRO A 1115 7.92 10.72 -20.68
N ILE A 1116 8.04 11.73 -19.82
CA ILE A 1116 9.19 12.64 -19.74
C ILE A 1116 9.62 12.94 -18.30
N ILE A 1117 10.87 13.36 -18.15
CA ILE A 1117 11.42 14.01 -16.95
C ILE A 1117 12.21 15.27 -17.35
N VAL A 1118 12.38 16.21 -16.42
CA VAL A 1118 13.27 17.37 -16.57
C VAL A 1118 14.73 16.88 -16.65
N SER A 1119 15.57 17.55 -17.47
CA SER A 1119 16.88 17.03 -17.87
C SER A 1119 18.02 18.07 -17.77
N TYR A 1120 17.98 19.01 -16.82
CA TYR A 1120 19.17 19.78 -16.44
C TYR A 1120 20.13 18.94 -15.59
N ALA A 1121 19.56 18.14 -14.68
CA ALA A 1121 20.24 17.08 -13.94
C ALA A 1121 19.71 15.69 -14.37
N MET A 1122 20.55 14.66 -14.25
CA MET A 1122 20.18 13.25 -14.43
C MET A 1122 21.01 12.34 -13.51
N THR A 1123 20.55 11.11 -13.27
CA THR A 1123 21.35 10.15 -12.48
C THR A 1123 22.58 9.68 -13.25
N ILE A 1124 23.64 9.35 -12.54
CA ILE A 1124 24.87 8.81 -13.14
C ILE A 1124 24.57 7.60 -14.05
N ASN A 1125 23.71 6.68 -13.61
CA ASN A 1125 23.27 5.50 -14.37
C ASN A 1125 22.55 5.87 -15.69
N LYS A 1126 21.91 7.05 -15.79
CA LYS A 1126 21.32 7.57 -17.04
C LYS A 1126 22.33 8.26 -17.95
N SER A 1127 23.50 8.65 -17.43
CA SER A 1127 24.58 9.27 -18.21
C SER A 1127 25.46 8.27 -18.97
N GLN A 1128 25.38 6.98 -18.65
CA GLN A 1128 26.17 5.92 -19.32
C GLN A 1128 25.92 5.91 -20.85
N GLY A 1129 26.95 5.54 -21.61
CA GLY A 1129 27.01 5.72 -23.07
C GLY A 1129 27.12 7.17 -23.57
N GLN A 1130 26.62 8.18 -22.83
CA GLN A 1130 26.69 9.58 -23.26
C GLN A 1130 28.12 10.16 -23.19
N SER A 1131 28.35 11.26 -23.92
CA SER A 1131 29.60 12.03 -23.89
C SER A 1131 29.25 13.54 -23.90
N LEU A 1132 29.78 14.28 -22.94
CA LEU A 1132 29.37 15.65 -22.60
C LEU A 1132 30.58 16.61 -22.64
N ASP A 1133 30.30 17.88 -22.89
CA ASP A 1133 31.27 18.97 -22.93
C ASP A 1133 31.53 19.55 -21.53
N SER A 1134 30.50 19.60 -20.68
CA SER A 1134 30.63 19.96 -19.27
C SER A 1134 29.72 19.12 -18.37
N VAL A 1135 30.27 18.69 -17.24
CA VAL A 1135 29.65 17.83 -16.23
C VAL A 1135 29.92 18.42 -14.85
N GLY A 1136 28.85 18.81 -14.15
CA GLY A 1136 28.87 19.01 -12.71
C GLY A 1136 28.46 17.72 -12.00
N LEU A 1137 29.36 17.10 -11.24
CA LEU A 1137 29.10 15.91 -10.45
C LEU A 1137 28.81 16.31 -8.99
N TYR A 1138 27.57 16.16 -8.56
CA TYR A 1138 27.13 16.49 -7.20
C TYR A 1138 26.97 15.21 -6.36
N LEU A 1139 27.76 15.11 -5.29
CA LEU A 1139 27.80 13.97 -4.38
C LEU A 1139 27.58 14.40 -2.93
N PRO A 1140 26.34 14.79 -2.54
CA PRO A 1140 25.96 14.98 -1.14
C PRO A 1140 25.85 13.64 -0.37
N THR A 1141 25.96 12.52 -1.10
CA THR A 1141 26.21 11.17 -0.60
C THR A 1141 27.16 10.49 -1.60
N PRO A 1142 28.04 9.57 -1.15
CA PRO A 1142 28.90 8.80 -2.05
C PRO A 1142 28.12 7.96 -3.07
N VAL A 1143 28.83 7.42 -4.05
CA VAL A 1143 28.28 6.38 -4.94
C VAL A 1143 28.07 5.07 -4.20
N PHE A 1144 27.12 4.25 -4.68
CA PHE A 1144 26.64 3.04 -3.99
C PHE A 1144 26.66 1.77 -4.87
N SER A 1145 27.21 1.87 -6.10
CA SER A 1145 27.23 0.78 -7.08
C SER A 1145 28.58 0.70 -7.79
N HIS A 1146 28.95 -0.51 -8.21
CA HIS A 1146 30.12 -0.79 -9.03
C HIS A 1146 30.23 0.20 -10.21
N GLY A 1147 31.42 0.78 -10.40
CA GLY A 1147 31.73 1.58 -11.59
C GLY A 1147 30.98 2.91 -11.68
N GLN A 1148 30.13 3.25 -10.72
CA GLN A 1148 29.27 4.44 -10.79
C GLN A 1148 30.12 5.73 -10.80
N LEU A 1149 31.13 5.85 -9.94
CA LEU A 1149 32.05 7.00 -9.96
C LEU A 1149 32.83 7.07 -11.29
N TYR A 1150 33.33 5.93 -11.78
CA TYR A 1150 34.01 5.83 -13.07
C TYR A 1150 33.11 6.28 -14.24
N VAL A 1151 31.86 5.83 -14.30
CA VAL A 1151 30.89 6.27 -15.32
C VAL A 1151 30.75 7.79 -15.27
N ALA A 1152 30.56 8.40 -14.10
CA ALA A 1152 30.38 9.84 -13.96
C ALA A 1152 31.59 10.65 -14.49
N ILE A 1153 32.80 10.36 -14.01
CA ILE A 1153 34.01 11.11 -14.39
C ILE A 1153 34.43 10.85 -15.84
N SER A 1154 34.08 9.71 -16.42
CA SER A 1154 34.42 9.35 -17.80
C SER A 1154 33.49 9.93 -18.87
N ARG A 1155 32.47 10.72 -18.51
CA ARG A 1155 31.54 11.34 -19.49
C ARG A 1155 32.13 12.54 -20.24
N VAL A 1156 33.11 13.23 -19.67
CA VAL A 1156 33.66 14.48 -20.23
C VAL A 1156 34.61 14.25 -21.41
N LYS A 1157 34.76 15.28 -22.25
CA LYS A 1157 35.73 15.32 -23.36
C LYS A 1157 37.09 15.95 -22.97
N SER A 1158 37.14 16.70 -21.87
CA SER A 1158 38.37 17.34 -21.34
C SER A 1158 38.37 17.34 -19.81
N LYS A 1159 39.54 17.57 -19.19
CA LYS A 1159 39.68 17.73 -17.74
C LYS A 1159 38.93 18.97 -17.22
N SER A 1160 39.01 20.09 -17.95
CA SER A 1160 38.32 21.35 -17.63
C SER A 1160 36.78 21.25 -17.70
N GLY A 1161 36.25 20.27 -18.43
CA GLY A 1161 34.82 19.99 -18.49
C GLY A 1161 34.25 19.33 -17.24
N LEU A 1162 35.08 18.83 -16.32
CA LEU A 1162 34.64 18.15 -15.09
C LEU A 1162 34.78 19.04 -13.87
N LYS A 1163 33.68 19.22 -13.13
CA LYS A 1163 33.69 19.74 -11.76
C LYS A 1163 32.94 18.82 -10.81
N ILE A 1164 33.43 18.69 -9.59
CA ILE A 1164 32.92 17.78 -8.57
C ILE A 1164 32.65 18.58 -7.30
N LEU A 1165 31.47 18.43 -6.69
CA LEU A 1165 31.10 19.06 -5.43
C LEU A 1165 30.66 17.98 -4.44
N ILE A 1166 31.41 17.88 -3.34
CA ILE A 1166 31.22 16.92 -2.25
C ILE A 1166 31.16 17.74 -0.95
N HIS A 1167 30.22 17.40 -0.06
CA HIS A 1167 30.12 18.03 1.26
C HIS A 1167 29.56 17.05 2.30
N ASP A 1168 29.74 17.37 3.58
CA ASP A 1168 29.17 16.62 4.69
C ASP A 1168 27.68 16.96 4.95
N LYS A 1169 27.11 16.46 6.06
CA LYS A 1169 25.72 16.72 6.45
C LYS A 1169 25.44 18.18 6.84
N ASP A 1170 26.48 18.92 7.23
CA ASP A 1170 26.43 20.31 7.69
C ASP A 1170 26.82 21.30 6.56
N ASN A 1171 26.98 20.78 5.33
CA ASN A 1171 27.43 21.44 4.10
C ASN A 1171 28.91 21.87 4.09
N SER A 1172 29.76 21.35 4.99
CA SER A 1172 31.21 21.61 4.93
C SER A 1172 31.83 20.96 3.68
N PRO A 1173 32.66 21.67 2.90
CA PRO A 1173 33.31 21.09 1.72
C PRO A 1173 34.20 19.88 2.04
N CYS A 1174 34.13 18.84 1.22
CA CYS A 1174 34.93 17.62 1.37
C CYS A 1174 35.78 17.33 0.11
N SER A 1175 36.93 16.68 0.27
CA SER A 1175 37.81 16.27 -0.84
C SER A 1175 37.77 14.78 -1.16
N THR A 1176 37.15 13.95 -0.33
CA THR A 1176 37.13 12.48 -0.48
C THR A 1176 35.77 11.94 -0.87
N THR A 1177 35.74 10.83 -1.61
CA THR A 1177 34.51 10.07 -1.89
C THR A 1177 34.79 8.59 -2.11
N THR A 1178 33.81 7.73 -1.80
CA THR A 1178 33.93 6.28 -1.96
C THR A 1178 33.96 5.89 -3.43
N ASN A 1179 34.93 5.06 -3.80
CA ASN A 1179 34.98 4.36 -5.07
C ASN A 1179 34.60 2.88 -4.87
N ILE A 1180 33.87 2.30 -5.82
CA ILE A 1180 33.33 0.94 -5.72
C ILE A 1180 33.62 0.18 -7.01
N VAL A 1181 34.45 -0.85 -6.91
CA VAL A 1181 34.94 -1.68 -8.02
C VAL A 1181 35.00 -3.14 -7.58
N TYR A 1182 34.26 -4.02 -8.25
CA TYR A 1182 34.27 -5.47 -7.95
C TYR A 1182 35.37 -6.13 -8.79
N LYS A 1183 36.51 -6.40 -8.16
CA LYS A 1183 37.72 -6.91 -8.82
C LYS A 1183 37.51 -8.29 -9.46
N GLU A 1184 36.61 -9.10 -8.91
CA GLU A 1184 36.20 -10.43 -9.38
C GLU A 1184 35.74 -10.42 -10.86
N VAL A 1185 35.15 -9.32 -11.32
CA VAL A 1185 34.63 -9.20 -12.69
C VAL A 1185 35.75 -9.06 -13.72
N PHE A 1186 36.94 -8.59 -13.29
CA PHE A 1186 38.12 -8.45 -14.15
C PHE A 1186 38.99 -9.70 -14.17
N GLU A 1187 38.85 -10.62 -13.20
CA GLU A 1187 39.54 -11.91 -13.19
C GLU A 1187 39.13 -12.75 -14.41
N ALA A 1188 37.84 -12.73 -14.76
CA ALA A 1188 37.29 -13.35 -15.98
C ALA A 1188 37.70 -12.65 -17.31
N LEU A 1189 38.57 -11.63 -17.25
CA LEU A 1189 39.15 -10.96 -18.42
C LEU A 1189 40.66 -11.23 -18.56
N GLY A 1190 41.27 -12.02 -17.67
CA GLY A 1190 42.73 -12.24 -17.56
C GLY A 1190 43.18 -13.56 -18.14
#